data_AF-A0A4Q8Y9W4-F1
#
_entry.id   AF-A0A4Q8Y9W4-F1
#
_cell.length_a   1.000
_cell.length_b   1.000
_cell.length_c   1.000
_cell.angle_alpha   90.00
_cell.angle_beta   90.00
_cell.angle_gamma   90.00
#
_symmetry.space_group_name_H-M   'P 1'
#
loop_
_entity.id
_entity.type
_entity.pdbx_description
1 polymer ?
#
loop_
_entity_poly.entity_id
_entity_poly.type
_entity_poly.pdbx_seq_one_letter_code
_entity_poly.pdbx_strand_id
1 'polypeptide(L)'
;MSDHDQLDTKLLSAFDGKVVRKDLLHRIKKGTNVPTFVLEFLLARFCASDSQAEIDAGMEAVLATLQDNYVRPDEANAAQSKVATKGTHRFIDKVHVRYVEKEKRHWASLENFNSQRIAIGEKFYRDNDRLLEGGIWAEVTLAHNDIEEDKYAFYIEDLRPIQLSRFDFARYAEGRNGFTRDEWIDAIMRSVGLEPSKLDHRVKMHFIARLAALVEPNFNYIELGPRGTGKSYFFSEFSPYATLISGGQATKATLFYNNARRKVGLVGYWDTVAFDEVGGIKVRDPDTIQIMKDFMANGRFSRGAEIIADASLSFVGNIDLSVQQVVNSTEYDLFQPLPPELDLAVMDRFAAYIPGWEMPKNSSSFLTNRYGFITDYLAEAFHYQFKHTNRYEEVSRRVRLGKAVEGRDEKGIKKTICAFLKILHPNGPPSDDEFDEYVAYAVECRRRVKEQMNKRKPDDEFAKIGLSYFDAVGKEVVVYCPESKNAEATQQPARRRLRQSVEASVTESPMPSSSVGSDPLLESKDVASPTLEKAAPELKEQHFSILYGDTGHSYESILGPYLRGAKSVVIEDPYIRMPHQIQNFVRFCETVLRHSVAKKITLVTGYDDKTQLADISEKLEELKQSLLELDVSLEIILNPNLHDREIRIDNGWVIKIGRGLDFYQKPGGWFEVGSHDLSLRKCLETKVDIYRVSDGVVA
;
A
#
# COMPACT_ATOMS: atom_id res chain seq x y z
N MET A 1 -48.52 -3.76 -15.60
CA MET A 1 -47.71 -4.84 -15.00
C MET A 1 -46.26 -4.44 -15.19
N SER A 2 -45.51 -4.25 -14.11
CA SER A 2 -44.06 -4.13 -14.20
C SER A 2 -43.50 -5.47 -14.69
N ASP A 3 -42.57 -5.41 -15.64
CA ASP A 3 -41.96 -6.59 -16.26
C ASP A 3 -40.88 -7.17 -15.34
N HIS A 4 -41.27 -7.63 -14.15
CA HIS A 4 -40.37 -8.25 -13.17
C HIS A 4 -39.78 -9.54 -13.75
N ASP A 5 -38.46 -9.68 -13.68
CA ASP A 5 -37.83 -10.94 -14.07
C ASP A 5 -37.86 -11.96 -12.93
N GLN A 6 -37.36 -13.17 -13.21
CA GLN A 6 -37.33 -14.27 -12.25
C GLN A 6 -36.49 -13.92 -11.01
N LEU A 7 -35.43 -13.12 -11.16
CA LEU A 7 -34.56 -12.73 -10.06
C LEU A 7 -35.20 -11.61 -9.22
N ASP A 8 -35.87 -10.63 -9.83
CA ASP A 8 -36.70 -9.64 -9.13
C ASP A 8 -37.76 -10.34 -8.25
N THR A 9 -38.45 -11.33 -8.82
CA THR A 9 -39.49 -12.12 -8.11
C THR A 9 -38.91 -12.89 -6.92
N LYS A 10 -37.77 -13.58 -7.11
CA LYS A 10 -37.06 -14.28 -6.02
C LYS A 10 -36.64 -13.31 -4.92
N LEU A 11 -36.01 -12.20 -5.28
CA LEU A 11 -35.53 -11.18 -4.33
C LEU A 11 -36.67 -10.60 -3.50
N LEU A 12 -37.78 -10.19 -4.13
CA LEU A 12 -38.97 -9.71 -3.43
C LEU A 12 -39.56 -10.76 -2.47
N SER A 13 -39.63 -12.03 -2.89
CA SER A 13 -40.20 -13.10 -2.06
C SER A 13 -39.35 -13.50 -0.85
N ALA A 14 -38.02 -13.48 -0.98
CA ALA A 14 -37.09 -13.93 0.06
C ALA A 14 -36.61 -12.80 0.97
N PHE A 15 -36.69 -11.55 0.53
CA PHE A 15 -36.07 -10.38 1.17
C PHE A 15 -37.01 -9.17 1.18
N ASP A 16 -38.28 -9.40 1.53
CA ASP A 16 -39.30 -8.36 1.68
C ASP A 16 -38.82 -7.21 2.60
N GLY A 17 -39.07 -5.97 2.15
CA GLY A 17 -38.57 -4.74 2.79
C GLY A 17 -37.05 -4.60 2.88
N LYS A 18 -36.25 -5.45 2.23
CA LYS A 18 -34.77 -5.40 2.20
C LYS A 18 -34.17 -5.16 0.81
N VAL A 19 -35.02 -5.09 -0.21
CA VAL A 19 -34.64 -4.82 -1.61
C VAL A 19 -35.33 -3.56 -2.12
N VAL A 20 -34.68 -2.87 -3.05
CA VAL A 20 -35.15 -1.60 -3.63
C VAL A 20 -34.84 -1.56 -5.12
N ARG A 21 -35.69 -0.88 -5.90
CA ARG A 21 -35.45 -0.63 -7.33
C ARG A 21 -34.34 0.40 -7.51
N LYS A 22 -33.29 0.03 -8.24
CA LYS A 22 -32.09 0.87 -8.41
C LYS A 22 -32.27 2.04 -9.38
N ASP A 23 -33.27 1.98 -10.28
CA ASP A 23 -33.61 3.12 -11.16
C ASP A 23 -34.13 4.33 -10.39
N LEU A 24 -34.87 4.12 -9.29
CA LEU A 24 -35.37 5.19 -8.41
C LEU A 24 -34.22 5.98 -7.76
N LEU A 25 -33.19 5.27 -7.28
CA LEU A 25 -31.96 5.89 -6.77
C LEU A 25 -31.29 6.75 -7.86
N HIS A 26 -31.15 6.23 -9.08
CA HIS A 26 -30.52 6.95 -10.19
C HIS A 26 -31.30 8.20 -10.63
N ARG A 27 -32.62 8.26 -10.40
CA ARG A 27 -33.45 9.46 -10.59
C ARG A 27 -33.12 10.53 -9.54
N ILE A 28 -32.97 10.16 -8.27
CA ILE A 28 -32.76 11.12 -7.16
C ILE A 28 -31.31 11.61 -7.09
N LYS A 29 -30.31 10.70 -7.16
CA LYS A 29 -28.88 11.02 -6.97
C LYS A 29 -28.38 12.14 -7.92
N LYS A 30 -29.00 12.29 -9.10
CA LYS A 30 -28.69 13.38 -10.05
C LYS A 30 -29.00 14.80 -9.54
N GLY A 31 -29.88 14.95 -8.54
CA GLY A 31 -30.29 16.24 -7.98
C GLY A 31 -29.73 16.57 -6.59
N THR A 32 -29.09 15.60 -5.91
CA THR A 32 -28.73 15.71 -4.48
C THR A 32 -27.37 15.09 -4.16
N ASN A 33 -26.48 15.85 -3.51
CA ASN A 33 -25.19 15.35 -3.02
C ASN A 33 -25.32 14.59 -1.67
N VAL A 34 -26.25 13.64 -1.62
CA VAL A 34 -26.56 12.81 -0.45
C VAL A 34 -25.98 11.41 -0.69
N PRO A 35 -25.39 10.72 0.30
CA PRO A 35 -24.86 9.37 0.12
C PRO A 35 -25.92 8.35 -0.31
N THR A 36 -25.51 7.38 -1.10
CA THR A 36 -26.39 6.39 -1.74
C THR A 36 -27.18 5.58 -0.72
N PHE A 37 -26.55 5.08 0.34
CA PHE A 37 -27.24 4.32 1.39
C PHE A 37 -28.31 5.14 2.13
N VAL A 38 -28.12 6.46 2.28
CA VAL A 38 -29.13 7.37 2.86
C VAL A 38 -30.34 7.50 1.93
N LEU A 39 -30.10 7.68 0.62
CA LEU A 39 -31.17 7.72 -0.37
C LEU A 39 -31.93 6.39 -0.45
N GLU A 40 -31.23 5.26 -0.40
CA GLU A 40 -31.85 3.93 -0.41
C GLU A 40 -32.63 3.62 0.87
N PHE A 41 -32.20 4.11 2.03
CA PHE A 41 -32.99 4.02 3.26
C PHE A 41 -34.31 4.80 3.15
N LEU A 42 -34.28 6.01 2.60
CA LEU A 42 -35.50 6.80 2.36
C LEU A 42 -36.42 6.13 1.34
N LEU A 43 -35.86 5.60 0.24
CA LEU A 43 -36.60 4.81 -0.74
C LEU A 43 -37.21 3.54 -0.13
N ALA A 44 -36.49 2.81 0.70
CA ALA A 44 -37.03 1.64 1.40
C ALA A 44 -38.15 1.98 2.38
N ARG A 45 -38.12 3.18 2.98
CA ARG A 45 -39.16 3.66 3.90
C ARG A 45 -40.44 4.10 3.20
N PHE A 46 -40.33 4.72 2.02
CA PHE A 46 -41.46 5.37 1.33
C PHE A 46 -41.91 4.67 0.04
N CYS A 47 -41.05 3.87 -0.60
CA CYS A 47 -41.28 3.17 -1.86
C CYS A 47 -41.23 1.64 -1.68
N ALA A 48 -41.83 1.12 -0.61
CA ALA A 48 -41.84 -0.32 -0.28
C ALA A 48 -42.80 -1.17 -1.15
N SER A 49 -43.50 -0.56 -2.10
CA SER A 49 -44.56 -1.17 -2.92
C SER A 49 -44.09 -1.39 -4.37
N ASP A 50 -44.72 -2.35 -5.06
CA ASP A 50 -44.55 -2.58 -6.51
C ASP A 50 -45.55 -1.79 -7.36
N SER A 51 -46.59 -1.22 -6.74
CA SER A 51 -47.58 -0.36 -7.38
C SER A 51 -46.95 0.95 -7.86
N GLN A 52 -47.00 1.21 -9.18
CA GLN A 52 -46.39 2.40 -9.78
C GLN A 52 -46.92 3.72 -9.17
N ALA A 53 -48.22 3.77 -8.81
CA ALA A 53 -48.81 4.95 -8.16
C ALA A 53 -48.27 5.17 -6.74
N GLU A 54 -48.02 4.11 -5.98
CA GLU A 54 -47.42 4.19 -4.65
C GLU A 54 -45.92 4.49 -4.72
N ILE A 55 -45.23 3.98 -5.74
CA ILE A 55 -43.83 4.35 -6.03
C ILE A 55 -43.73 5.84 -6.34
N ASP A 56 -44.58 6.40 -7.21
CA ASP A 56 -44.50 7.82 -7.56
C ASP A 56 -44.87 8.73 -6.38
N ALA A 57 -45.89 8.37 -5.58
CA ALA A 57 -46.19 9.08 -4.33
C ALA A 57 -45.06 8.96 -3.28
N GLY A 58 -44.45 7.78 -3.16
CA GLY A 58 -43.29 7.55 -2.30
C GLY A 58 -42.07 8.37 -2.74
N MET A 59 -41.84 8.50 -4.05
CA MET A 59 -40.79 9.35 -4.63
C MET A 59 -41.02 10.83 -4.31
N GLU A 60 -42.25 11.33 -4.40
CA GLU A 60 -42.61 12.69 -3.96
C GLU A 60 -42.34 12.88 -2.46
N ALA A 61 -42.70 11.91 -1.62
CA ALA A 61 -42.42 11.95 -0.19
C ALA A 61 -40.92 11.94 0.13
N VAL A 62 -40.09 11.19 -0.61
CA VAL A 62 -38.62 11.21 -0.49
C VAL A 62 -38.07 12.58 -0.88
N LEU A 63 -38.51 13.14 -2.01
CA LEU A 63 -38.04 14.44 -2.49
C LEU A 63 -38.42 15.58 -1.52
N ALA A 64 -39.66 15.58 -1.00
CA ALA A 64 -40.09 16.52 0.03
C ALA A 64 -39.27 16.36 1.33
N THR A 65 -39.06 15.11 1.78
CA THR A 65 -38.22 14.82 2.97
C THR A 65 -36.81 15.36 2.81
N LEU A 66 -36.21 15.23 1.63
CA LEU A 66 -34.88 15.77 1.33
C LEU A 66 -34.89 17.31 1.26
N GLN A 67 -35.88 17.93 0.60
CA GLN A 67 -35.99 19.39 0.50
C GLN A 67 -36.19 20.06 1.86
N ASP A 68 -36.98 19.47 2.76
CA ASP A 68 -37.28 20.08 4.06
C ASP A 68 -36.20 19.84 5.13
N ASN A 69 -35.48 18.71 5.05
CA ASN A 69 -34.63 18.21 6.12
C ASN A 69 -33.15 18.02 5.74
N TYR A 70 -32.77 17.89 4.46
CA TYR A 70 -31.35 17.84 4.09
C TYR A 70 -30.78 19.27 4.01
N VAL A 71 -29.73 19.55 4.78
CA VAL A 71 -29.02 20.84 4.72
C VAL A 71 -27.92 20.74 3.68
N ARG A 72 -27.82 21.71 2.76
CA ARG A 72 -26.62 21.87 1.92
C ARG A 72 -25.56 22.70 2.66
N PRO A 73 -24.25 22.45 2.48
CA PRO A 73 -23.20 23.20 3.20
C PRO A 73 -23.27 24.74 3.07
N ASP A 74 -23.80 25.25 1.95
CA ASP A 74 -24.03 26.66 1.66
C ASP A 74 -25.30 27.23 2.33
N GLU A 75 -26.22 26.38 2.76
CA GLU A 75 -27.49 26.74 3.42
C GLU A 75 -27.41 26.69 4.96
N ALA A 76 -26.25 26.34 5.53
CA ALA A 76 -26.05 26.11 6.96
C ALA A 76 -26.57 27.23 7.87
N ASN A 77 -26.31 28.50 7.52
CA ASN A 77 -26.81 29.66 8.28
C ASN A 77 -28.34 29.79 8.22
N ALA A 78 -28.95 29.45 7.09
CA ALA A 78 -30.41 29.45 6.95
C ALA A 78 -31.03 28.31 7.78
N ALA A 79 -30.39 27.14 7.83
CA ALA A 79 -30.79 26.03 8.70
C ALA A 79 -30.69 26.39 10.20
N GLN A 80 -29.60 27.04 10.62
CA GLN A 80 -29.44 27.55 11.99
C GLN A 80 -30.53 28.58 12.34
N SER A 81 -30.81 29.53 11.44
CA SER A 81 -31.89 30.51 11.60
C SER A 81 -33.28 29.86 11.65
N LYS A 82 -33.53 28.80 10.86
CA LYS A 82 -34.77 28.00 10.87
C LYS A 82 -35.01 27.38 12.24
N VAL A 83 -33.99 26.81 12.90
CA VAL A 83 -34.11 26.28 14.27
C VAL A 83 -34.35 27.40 15.27
N ALA A 84 -33.55 28.47 15.23
CA ALA A 84 -33.67 29.59 16.17
C ALA A 84 -35.03 30.32 16.10
N THR A 85 -35.68 30.34 14.93
CA THR A 85 -36.99 31.00 14.74
C THR A 85 -38.19 30.07 14.93
N LYS A 86 -38.06 28.77 14.66
CA LYS A 86 -39.15 27.78 14.83
C LYS A 86 -39.10 27.00 16.14
N GLY A 87 -38.08 27.21 16.97
CA GLY A 87 -37.83 26.45 18.19
C GLY A 87 -37.18 25.09 17.91
N THR A 88 -37.76 24.26 17.04
CA THR A 88 -37.14 22.98 16.62
C THR A 88 -37.27 22.74 15.12
N HIS A 89 -36.31 22.01 14.54
CA HIS A 89 -36.41 21.46 13.19
C HIS A 89 -35.63 20.15 13.07
N ARG A 90 -36.10 19.24 12.22
CA ARG A 90 -35.47 17.94 11.97
C ARG A 90 -34.62 17.98 10.70
N PHE A 91 -33.40 17.47 10.79
CA PHE A 91 -32.47 17.42 9.66
C PHE A 91 -31.99 15.99 9.37
N ILE A 92 -31.50 15.78 8.15
CA ILE A 92 -30.69 14.63 7.76
C ILE A 92 -29.26 15.15 7.63
N ASP A 93 -28.39 14.71 8.53
CA ASP A 93 -26.99 15.17 8.57
C ASP A 93 -26.09 14.09 9.18
N LYS A 94 -24.77 14.26 9.02
CA LYS A 94 -23.77 13.41 9.64
C LYS A 94 -23.34 14.01 10.99
N VAL A 95 -23.61 13.25 12.05
CA VAL A 95 -23.37 13.62 13.45
C VAL A 95 -22.06 13.01 13.93
N HIS A 96 -21.21 13.85 14.49
CA HIS A 96 -20.03 13.48 15.28
C HIS A 96 -20.24 13.94 16.72
N VAL A 97 -19.66 13.24 17.68
CA VAL A 97 -19.69 13.59 19.10
C VAL A 97 -18.26 13.61 19.60
N ARG A 98 -17.91 14.61 20.40
CA ARG A 98 -16.58 14.76 20.99
C ARG A 98 -16.66 15.10 22.46
N TYR A 99 -15.89 14.40 23.28
CA TYR A 99 -15.66 14.82 24.66
C TYR A 99 -14.70 16.01 24.68
N VAL A 100 -15.10 17.10 25.34
CA VAL A 100 -14.26 18.29 25.53
C VAL A 100 -13.84 18.36 26.99
N GLU A 101 -12.62 17.90 27.28
CA GLU A 101 -12.06 17.77 28.64
C GLU A 101 -12.15 19.06 29.47
N LYS A 102 -11.88 20.21 28.84
CA LYS A 102 -11.96 21.55 29.49
C LYS A 102 -13.35 21.85 30.05
N GLU A 103 -14.38 21.25 29.49
CA GLU A 103 -15.79 21.46 29.83
C GLU A 103 -16.44 20.23 30.48
N LYS A 104 -15.69 19.11 30.55
CA LYS A 104 -16.13 17.79 31.04
C LYS A 104 -17.46 17.33 30.42
N ARG A 105 -17.73 17.70 29.17
CA ARG A 105 -19.01 17.48 28.48
C ARG A 105 -18.80 16.96 27.06
N HIS A 106 -19.74 16.14 26.60
CA HIS A 106 -19.84 15.73 25.20
C HIS A 106 -20.58 16.79 24.38
N TRP A 107 -20.01 17.16 23.24
CA TRP A 107 -20.59 18.07 22.28
C TRP A 107 -20.77 17.37 20.95
N ALA A 108 -21.96 17.49 20.36
CA ALA A 108 -22.21 17.08 19.00
C ALA A 108 -21.73 18.15 18.01
N SER A 109 -21.36 17.67 16.83
CA SER A 109 -21.05 18.42 15.63
C SER A 109 -21.83 17.82 14.46
N LEU A 110 -22.43 18.67 13.63
CA LEU A 110 -23.14 18.26 12.42
C LEU A 110 -22.41 18.82 11.19
N GLU A 111 -22.17 17.98 10.18
CA GLU A 111 -21.34 18.33 9.01
C GLU A 111 -21.95 19.45 8.17
N ASN A 112 -23.23 19.36 7.78
CA ASN A 112 -23.87 20.30 6.87
C ASN A 112 -24.55 21.47 7.59
N PHE A 113 -25.10 21.25 8.79
CA PHE A 113 -25.57 22.32 9.68
C PHE A 113 -24.40 23.21 10.17
N ASN A 114 -23.16 22.77 10.01
CA ASN A 114 -21.92 23.51 10.27
C ASN A 114 -21.86 24.15 11.67
N SER A 115 -22.24 23.37 12.68
CA SER A 115 -22.02 23.72 14.09
C SER A 115 -21.28 22.60 14.81
N GLN A 116 -20.37 23.01 15.69
CA GLN A 116 -19.37 22.17 16.36
C GLN A 116 -19.60 22.09 17.89
N ARG A 117 -20.69 22.68 18.37
CA ARG A 117 -21.00 22.91 19.79
C ARG A 117 -22.50 22.78 20.04
N ILE A 118 -23.05 21.64 19.66
CA ILE A 118 -24.47 21.29 19.89
C ILE A 118 -24.54 20.39 21.13
N ALA A 119 -25.37 20.73 22.10
CA ALA A 119 -25.51 19.90 23.30
C ALA A 119 -26.17 18.55 22.95
N ILE A 120 -25.64 17.46 23.51
CA ILE A 120 -26.16 16.10 23.29
C ILE A 120 -26.31 15.37 24.63
N GLY A 121 -27.45 14.69 24.80
CA GLY A 121 -27.73 13.86 25.97
C GLY A 121 -27.04 12.50 25.92
N GLU A 122 -26.64 11.98 27.09
CA GLU A 122 -25.87 10.73 27.21
C GLU A 122 -26.54 9.52 26.54
N LYS A 123 -27.88 9.47 26.58
CA LYS A 123 -28.72 8.44 25.94
C LYS A 123 -28.44 8.21 24.45
N PHE A 124 -27.82 9.17 23.74
CA PHE A 124 -27.57 9.06 22.31
C PHE A 124 -26.20 8.49 21.95
N TYR A 125 -25.19 8.66 22.81
CA TYR A 125 -23.80 8.29 22.51
C TYR A 125 -23.23 7.20 23.43
N ARG A 126 -23.92 6.82 24.52
CA ARG A 126 -23.43 5.80 25.47
C ARG A 126 -23.15 4.45 24.81
N ASP A 127 -24.05 4.00 23.94
CA ASP A 127 -24.04 2.66 23.35
C ASP A 127 -23.71 2.71 21.84
N ASN A 128 -23.04 3.76 21.38
CA ASN A 128 -22.74 4.00 19.97
C ASN A 128 -21.38 4.69 19.78
N ASP A 129 -20.30 3.91 19.92
CA ASP A 129 -18.91 4.38 19.83
C ASP A 129 -18.63 5.10 18.49
N ARG A 130 -19.32 4.73 17.41
CA ARG A 130 -19.17 5.34 16.07
C ARG A 130 -19.52 6.83 16.06
N LEU A 131 -20.46 7.27 16.90
CA LEU A 131 -20.73 8.71 17.10
C LEU A 131 -19.51 9.45 17.64
N LEU A 132 -18.71 8.82 18.50
CA LEU A 132 -17.57 9.45 19.19
C LEU A 132 -16.29 9.57 18.32
N GLU A 133 -16.34 9.06 17.08
CA GLU A 133 -15.15 8.77 16.27
C GLU A 133 -15.29 9.22 14.80
N GLY A 134 -15.95 8.41 13.97
CA GLY A 134 -16.10 8.66 12.51
C GLY A 134 -17.37 9.40 12.12
N GLY A 135 -18.33 9.49 13.06
CA GLY A 135 -19.65 10.06 12.88
C GLY A 135 -20.60 9.15 12.09
N ILE A 136 -21.90 9.35 12.28
CA ILE A 136 -22.96 8.58 11.61
C ILE A 136 -23.96 9.50 10.92
N TRP A 137 -24.55 9.05 9.82
CA TRP A 137 -25.70 9.72 9.24
C TRP A 137 -26.95 9.44 10.08
N ALA A 138 -27.71 10.48 10.40
CA ALA A 138 -28.88 10.38 11.26
C ALA A 138 -30.00 11.35 10.83
N GLU A 139 -31.25 10.97 11.13
CA GLU A 139 -32.33 11.93 11.30
C GLU A 139 -32.18 12.56 12.70
N VAL A 140 -31.90 13.86 12.77
CA VAL A 140 -31.59 14.60 14.00
C VAL A 140 -32.63 15.70 14.20
N THR A 141 -33.32 15.70 15.33
CA THR A 141 -34.14 16.85 15.73
C THR A 141 -33.29 17.80 16.55
N LEU A 142 -33.00 18.97 15.97
CA LEU A 142 -32.34 20.07 16.66
C LEU A 142 -33.37 21.03 17.24
N ALA A 143 -33.13 21.46 18.47
CA ALA A 143 -33.89 22.49 19.15
C ALA A 143 -32.98 23.66 19.54
N HIS A 144 -33.55 24.86 19.52
CA HIS A 144 -32.93 26.09 20.01
C HIS A 144 -32.95 26.10 21.54
N ASN A 145 -31.91 26.69 22.13
CA ASN A 145 -31.83 26.87 23.57
C ASN A 145 -32.06 28.35 23.93
N ASP A 146 -33.19 28.64 24.54
CA ASP A 146 -33.58 30.00 24.96
C ASP A 146 -32.95 30.43 26.31
N ILE A 147 -32.17 29.55 26.95
CA ILE A 147 -31.56 29.81 28.27
C ILE A 147 -30.25 30.57 28.09
N GLU A 148 -30.24 31.89 28.37
CA GLU A 148 -29.05 32.75 28.24
C GLU A 148 -27.84 32.33 29.11
N GLU A 149 -28.09 31.66 30.23
CA GLU A 149 -27.02 31.15 31.12
C GLU A 149 -26.22 30.01 30.47
N ASP A 150 -26.84 29.28 29.54
CA ASP A 150 -26.25 28.13 28.88
C ASP A 150 -25.39 28.54 27.69
N LYS A 151 -24.13 28.08 27.68
CA LYS A 151 -23.13 28.48 26.68
C LYS A 151 -23.23 27.68 25.38
N TYR A 152 -24.44 27.50 24.86
CA TYR A 152 -24.76 26.82 23.59
C TYR A 152 -26.16 27.19 23.09
N ALA A 153 -26.29 27.45 21.78
CA ALA A 153 -27.54 27.86 21.14
C ALA A 153 -28.43 26.69 20.68
N PHE A 154 -27.89 25.48 20.56
CA PHE A 154 -28.61 24.32 20.00
C PHE A 154 -28.36 23.04 20.79
N TYR A 155 -29.38 22.19 20.89
CA TYR A 155 -29.27 20.84 21.44
C TYR A 155 -29.98 19.79 20.57
N ILE A 156 -29.56 18.54 20.72
CA ILE A 156 -30.19 17.37 20.11
C ILE A 156 -31.33 16.90 21.00
N GLU A 157 -32.56 17.02 20.52
CA GLU A 157 -33.79 16.56 21.18
C GLU A 157 -34.03 15.06 20.90
N ASP A 158 -33.86 14.66 19.63
CA ASP A 158 -33.94 13.29 19.14
C ASP A 158 -32.84 13.01 18.09
N LEU A 159 -32.35 11.78 18.03
CA LEU A 159 -31.33 11.32 17.08
C LEU A 159 -31.59 9.87 16.72
N ARG A 160 -31.77 9.60 15.42
CA ARG A 160 -32.05 8.27 14.88
C ARG A 160 -31.04 7.97 13.77
N PRO A 161 -30.13 6.99 13.95
CA PRO A 161 -29.22 6.56 12.89
C PRO A 161 -29.99 6.17 11.62
N ILE A 162 -29.49 6.59 10.45
CA ILE A 162 -29.99 6.15 9.15
C ILE A 162 -29.33 4.80 8.85
N GLN A 163 -29.82 3.78 9.55
CA GLN A 163 -29.38 2.40 9.50
C GLN A 163 -30.60 1.48 9.69
N LEU A 164 -30.49 0.24 9.23
CA LEU A 164 -31.52 -0.77 9.46
C LEU A 164 -31.62 -1.11 10.96
N SER A 165 -32.81 -0.89 11.52
CA SER A 165 -33.03 -0.90 12.98
C SER A 165 -32.67 -2.21 13.69
N ARG A 166 -32.73 -3.35 12.99
CA ARG A 166 -32.09 -4.64 13.35
C ARG A 166 -31.73 -5.42 12.10
N PHE A 167 -30.48 -5.89 12.02
CA PHE A 167 -30.03 -6.89 11.05
C PHE A 167 -30.16 -8.30 11.64
N ASP A 168 -30.49 -9.28 10.79
CA ASP A 168 -30.61 -10.70 11.15
C ASP A 168 -29.84 -11.53 10.11
N PHE A 169 -28.67 -12.03 10.53
CA PHE A 169 -27.81 -12.82 9.66
C PHE A 169 -28.38 -14.21 9.35
N ALA A 170 -29.13 -14.81 10.28
CA ALA A 170 -29.71 -16.15 10.07
C ALA A 170 -30.76 -16.11 8.96
N ARG A 171 -31.61 -15.07 8.93
CA ARG A 171 -32.55 -14.83 7.83
C ARG A 171 -31.86 -14.48 6.51
N TYR A 172 -30.76 -13.72 6.54
CA TYR A 172 -29.96 -13.46 5.35
C TYR A 172 -29.40 -14.76 4.75
N ALA A 173 -28.84 -15.61 5.60
CA ALA A 173 -28.33 -16.94 5.29
C ALA A 173 -29.42 -17.93 4.80
N GLU A 174 -30.63 -17.86 5.35
CA GLU A 174 -31.78 -18.67 4.92
C GLU A 174 -32.28 -18.22 3.54
N GLY A 175 -32.50 -16.90 3.34
CA GLY A 175 -32.93 -16.35 2.06
C GLY A 175 -31.96 -16.67 0.92
N ARG A 176 -30.64 -16.61 1.19
CA ARG A 176 -29.58 -17.03 0.25
C ARG A 176 -29.80 -18.45 -0.31
N ASN A 177 -30.31 -19.38 0.49
CA ASN A 177 -30.45 -20.79 0.08
C ASN A 177 -31.45 -21.00 -1.07
N GLY A 178 -32.33 -20.02 -1.36
CA GLY A 178 -33.26 -20.04 -2.50
C GLY A 178 -32.65 -19.69 -3.87
N PHE A 179 -31.34 -19.38 -3.92
CA PHE A 179 -30.64 -18.89 -5.10
C PHE A 179 -29.53 -19.85 -5.52
N THR A 180 -29.29 -19.99 -6.82
CA THR A 180 -28.03 -20.55 -7.32
C THR A 180 -26.88 -19.57 -7.05
N ARG A 181 -25.63 -20.02 -7.18
CA ARG A 181 -24.45 -19.16 -7.04
C ARG A 181 -24.46 -18.02 -8.05
N ASP A 182 -24.80 -18.29 -9.31
CA ASP A 182 -24.79 -17.28 -10.37
C ASP A 182 -25.93 -16.27 -10.22
N GLU A 183 -27.13 -16.73 -9.84
CA GLU A 183 -28.24 -15.82 -9.45
C GLU A 183 -27.85 -14.92 -8.27
N TRP A 184 -27.04 -15.44 -7.33
CA TRP A 184 -26.57 -14.67 -6.19
C TRP A 184 -25.47 -13.66 -6.54
N ILE A 185 -24.55 -14.00 -7.45
CA ILE A 185 -23.62 -13.03 -8.05
C ILE A 185 -24.44 -11.90 -8.70
N ASP A 186 -25.46 -12.24 -9.48
CA ASP A 186 -26.30 -11.25 -10.17
C ASP A 186 -27.11 -10.39 -9.20
N ALA A 187 -27.60 -10.96 -8.08
CA ALA A 187 -28.22 -10.19 -7.00
C ALA A 187 -27.22 -9.20 -6.35
N ILE A 188 -25.98 -9.62 -6.09
CA ILE A 188 -24.93 -8.72 -5.56
C ILE A 188 -24.58 -7.63 -6.59
N MET A 189 -24.45 -7.97 -7.87
CA MET A 189 -24.21 -7.00 -8.96
C MET A 189 -25.35 -5.96 -9.02
N ARG A 190 -26.62 -6.39 -8.97
CA ARG A 190 -27.76 -5.46 -8.88
C ARG A 190 -27.69 -4.59 -7.63
N SER A 191 -27.25 -5.16 -6.51
CA SER A 191 -27.14 -4.45 -5.23
C SER A 191 -26.10 -3.33 -5.25
N VAL A 192 -24.97 -3.52 -5.94
CA VAL A 192 -23.98 -2.46 -6.20
C VAL A 192 -24.39 -1.52 -7.36
N GLY A 193 -25.59 -1.67 -7.92
CA GLY A 193 -26.16 -0.83 -8.96
C GLY A 193 -25.77 -1.21 -10.41
N LEU A 194 -25.17 -2.38 -10.61
CA LEU A 194 -24.68 -2.85 -11.92
C LEU A 194 -25.65 -3.83 -12.57
N GLU A 195 -25.78 -3.73 -13.89
CA GLU A 195 -26.63 -4.60 -14.70
C GLU A 195 -25.90 -5.91 -15.06
N PRO A 196 -26.29 -7.07 -14.49
CA PRO A 196 -25.50 -8.29 -14.65
C PRO A 196 -25.50 -8.84 -16.08
N SER A 197 -26.53 -8.54 -16.88
CA SER A 197 -26.61 -8.95 -18.29
C SER A 197 -25.63 -8.19 -19.22
N LYS A 198 -24.93 -7.17 -18.69
CA LYS A 198 -23.91 -6.39 -19.42
C LYS A 198 -22.48 -6.75 -19.02
N LEU A 199 -22.31 -7.64 -18.05
CA LEU A 199 -21.02 -8.07 -17.53
C LEU A 199 -20.80 -9.53 -17.90
N ASP A 200 -19.63 -9.86 -18.42
CA ASP A 200 -19.20 -11.26 -18.48
C ASP A 200 -18.90 -11.78 -17.07
N HIS A 201 -18.80 -13.11 -16.94
CA HIS A 201 -18.58 -13.76 -15.66
C HIS A 201 -17.26 -13.34 -14.99
N ARG A 202 -16.19 -13.15 -15.77
CA ARG A 202 -14.88 -12.75 -15.26
C ARG A 202 -14.91 -11.36 -14.64
N VAL A 203 -15.58 -10.40 -15.29
CA VAL A 203 -15.78 -9.05 -14.77
C VAL A 203 -16.64 -9.07 -13.49
N LYS A 204 -17.68 -9.92 -13.41
CA LYS A 204 -18.43 -10.11 -12.16
C LYS A 204 -17.51 -10.60 -11.02
N MET A 205 -16.60 -11.53 -11.29
CA MET A 205 -15.62 -12.00 -10.30
C MET A 205 -14.64 -10.90 -9.85
N HIS A 206 -14.24 -9.98 -10.73
CA HIS A 206 -13.47 -8.78 -10.35
C HIS A 206 -14.27 -7.85 -9.42
N PHE A 207 -15.58 -7.67 -9.66
CA PHE A 207 -16.44 -6.91 -8.74
C PHE A 207 -16.59 -7.62 -7.39
N ILE A 208 -16.77 -8.94 -7.33
CA ILE A 208 -16.79 -9.71 -6.07
C ILE A 208 -15.46 -9.57 -5.32
N ALA A 209 -14.33 -9.63 -6.01
CA ALA A 209 -13.01 -9.43 -5.39
C ALA A 209 -12.83 -8.02 -4.79
N ARG A 210 -13.45 -6.98 -5.38
CA ARG A 210 -13.45 -5.62 -4.81
C ARG A 210 -14.22 -5.56 -3.47
N LEU A 211 -15.22 -6.42 -3.26
CA LEU A 211 -15.95 -6.52 -1.99
C LEU A 211 -15.13 -7.18 -0.87
N ALA A 212 -14.04 -7.90 -1.19
CA ALA A 212 -13.36 -8.78 -0.26
C ALA A 212 -12.83 -8.07 1.01
N ALA A 213 -12.40 -6.82 0.90
CA ALA A 213 -11.95 -6.02 2.05
C ALA A 213 -13.05 -5.80 3.10
N LEU A 214 -14.32 -5.73 2.68
CA LEU A 214 -15.48 -5.46 3.55
C LEU A 214 -15.97 -6.68 4.32
N VAL A 215 -15.48 -7.88 3.99
CA VAL A 215 -16.01 -9.16 4.50
C VAL A 215 -14.95 -10.05 5.15
N GLU A 216 -13.68 -9.89 4.74
CA GLU A 216 -12.55 -10.66 5.25
C GLU A 216 -11.58 -9.75 6.02
N PRO A 217 -11.39 -9.96 7.33
CA PRO A 217 -10.47 -9.19 8.15
C PRO A 217 -9.05 -9.12 7.57
N ASN A 218 -8.48 -7.92 7.60
CA ASN A 218 -7.10 -7.63 7.20
C ASN A 218 -6.80 -8.15 5.77
N PHE A 219 -7.80 -8.08 4.88
CA PHE A 219 -7.67 -8.39 3.45
C PHE A 219 -7.06 -7.19 2.74
N ASN A 220 -5.73 -7.14 2.71
CA ASN A 220 -5.00 -6.04 2.09
C ASN A 220 -4.84 -6.31 0.60
N TYR A 221 -5.27 -5.41 -0.27
CA TYR A 221 -5.25 -5.65 -1.72
C TYR A 221 -5.06 -4.34 -2.51
N ILE A 222 -4.75 -4.50 -3.79
CA ILE A 222 -4.56 -3.37 -4.72
C ILE A 222 -5.39 -3.53 -5.99
N GLU A 223 -6.02 -2.44 -6.44
CA GLU A 223 -6.70 -2.33 -7.73
C GLU A 223 -6.14 -1.14 -8.52
N LEU A 224 -5.51 -1.44 -9.65
CA LEU A 224 -5.04 -0.45 -10.61
C LEU A 224 -5.79 -0.65 -11.94
N GLY A 225 -6.31 0.45 -12.48
CA GLY A 225 -7.14 0.45 -13.70
C GLY A 225 -7.40 1.88 -14.18
N PRO A 226 -8.02 2.08 -15.35
CA PRO A 226 -8.28 3.41 -15.88
C PRO A 226 -9.20 4.24 -14.97
N ARG A 227 -9.20 5.55 -15.20
CA ARG A 227 -10.10 6.48 -14.51
C ARG A 227 -11.56 6.18 -14.88
N GLY A 228 -12.45 6.31 -13.88
CA GLY A 228 -13.89 6.16 -14.07
C GLY A 228 -14.46 4.74 -13.96
N THR A 229 -13.75 3.77 -13.37
CA THR A 229 -14.24 2.38 -13.12
C THR A 229 -14.92 2.18 -11.74
N GLY A 230 -15.37 3.28 -11.12
CA GLY A 230 -16.13 3.27 -9.85
C GLY A 230 -15.32 3.01 -8.58
N LYS A 231 -14.00 2.87 -8.66
CA LYS A 231 -13.11 2.43 -7.57
C LYS A 231 -13.26 3.25 -6.27
N SER A 232 -13.11 4.57 -6.36
CA SER A 232 -13.22 5.49 -5.21
C SER A 232 -14.65 5.56 -4.67
N TYR A 233 -15.61 5.72 -5.59
CA TYR A 233 -17.05 5.78 -5.30
C TYR A 233 -17.50 4.59 -4.45
N PHE A 234 -16.99 3.40 -4.76
CA PHE A 234 -17.32 2.18 -4.03
C PHE A 234 -17.07 2.32 -2.52
N PHE A 235 -15.89 2.76 -2.11
CA PHE A 235 -15.52 2.88 -0.69
C PHE A 235 -16.14 4.09 0.03
N SER A 236 -16.61 5.11 -0.70
CA SER A 236 -17.30 6.26 -0.10
C SER A 236 -18.83 6.07 0.03
N GLU A 237 -19.43 5.16 -0.74
CA GLU A 237 -20.89 5.10 -0.93
C GLU A 237 -21.52 3.74 -0.63
N PHE A 238 -20.77 2.64 -0.68
CA PHE A 238 -21.34 1.28 -0.55
C PHE A 238 -21.39 0.74 0.89
N SER A 239 -20.51 1.17 1.79
CA SER A 239 -20.50 0.64 3.16
C SER A 239 -20.30 1.75 4.17
N PRO A 240 -21.16 1.85 5.21
CA PRO A 240 -20.90 2.73 6.33
C PRO A 240 -19.72 2.23 7.19
N TYR A 241 -19.15 1.04 6.91
CA TYR A 241 -17.97 0.47 7.58
C TYR A 241 -16.66 0.70 6.80
N ALA A 242 -16.69 1.44 5.70
CA ALA A 242 -15.52 1.83 4.93
C ALA A 242 -15.21 3.34 5.05
N THR A 243 -13.92 3.69 4.99
CA THR A 243 -13.47 5.08 4.88
C THR A 243 -12.50 5.24 3.72
N LEU A 244 -12.63 6.34 2.98
CA LEU A 244 -11.78 6.68 1.84
C LEU A 244 -10.85 7.84 2.19
N ILE A 245 -9.54 7.61 2.04
CA ILE A 245 -8.50 8.63 2.22
C ILE A 245 -8.02 9.08 0.85
N SER A 246 -8.27 10.35 0.53
CA SER A 246 -7.76 11.02 -0.67
C SER A 246 -6.74 12.11 -0.29
N GLY A 247 -5.86 12.49 -1.22
CA GLY A 247 -5.00 13.68 -1.06
C GLY A 247 -3.68 13.50 -0.30
N GLY A 248 -3.16 12.26 -0.17
CA GLY A 248 -1.76 12.00 0.16
C GLY A 248 -1.25 12.47 1.53
N GLN A 249 -2.14 12.77 2.50
CA GLN A 249 -1.78 13.16 3.88
C GLN A 249 -2.25 12.15 4.94
N ALA A 250 -2.10 10.86 4.63
CA ALA A 250 -2.32 9.78 5.59
C ALA A 250 -1.16 9.73 6.60
N THR A 251 -1.27 10.46 7.71
CA THR A 251 -0.24 10.44 8.76
C THR A 251 -0.35 9.18 9.62
N LYS A 252 0.77 8.73 10.22
CA LYS A 252 0.80 7.69 11.26
C LYS A 252 -0.25 7.88 12.35
N ALA A 253 -0.46 9.12 12.79
CA ALA A 253 -1.41 9.47 13.84
C ALA A 253 -2.89 9.37 13.40
N THR A 254 -3.16 9.59 12.11
CA THR A 254 -4.50 9.43 11.52
C THR A 254 -4.79 7.95 11.24
N LEU A 255 -3.84 7.23 10.65
CA LEU A 255 -4.01 5.83 10.26
C LEU A 255 -4.01 4.86 11.45
N PHE A 256 -2.97 4.90 12.27
CA PHE A 256 -2.62 3.82 13.20
C PHE A 256 -2.80 4.21 14.66
N TYR A 257 -2.05 5.19 15.15
CA TYR A 257 -2.10 5.59 16.56
C TYR A 257 -1.54 6.99 16.80
N ASN A 258 -2.31 7.81 17.53
CA ASN A 258 -1.91 9.14 17.95
C ASN A 258 -1.26 9.09 19.34
N ASN A 259 0.07 9.06 19.38
CA ASN A 259 0.86 9.03 20.62
C ASN A 259 0.48 10.15 21.61
N ALA A 260 0.21 11.37 21.12
CA ALA A 260 -0.09 12.53 21.97
C ALA A 260 -1.48 12.44 22.63
N ARG A 261 -2.45 11.79 21.99
CA ARG A 261 -3.82 11.60 22.51
C ARG A 261 -4.08 10.20 23.07
N ARG A 262 -3.12 9.27 22.92
CA ARG A 262 -3.25 7.84 23.24
C ARG A 262 -4.49 7.18 22.62
N LYS A 263 -4.83 7.54 21.38
CA LYS A 263 -6.00 7.01 20.63
C LYS A 263 -5.57 6.25 19.38
N VAL A 264 -6.27 5.15 19.09
CA VAL A 264 -6.15 4.41 17.82
C VAL A 264 -6.62 5.30 16.67
N GLY A 265 -6.02 5.11 15.50
CA GLY A 265 -6.40 5.77 14.25
C GLY A 265 -7.50 5.00 13.51
N LEU A 266 -7.70 5.34 12.25
CA LEU A 266 -8.77 4.79 11.40
C LEU A 266 -8.79 3.24 11.38
N VAL A 267 -7.64 2.56 11.44
CA VAL A 267 -7.63 1.07 11.41
C VAL A 267 -8.34 0.42 12.61
N GLY A 268 -8.58 1.14 13.71
CA GLY A 268 -9.29 0.61 14.88
C GLY A 268 -10.82 0.56 14.73
N TYR A 269 -11.38 1.32 13.79
CA TYR A 269 -12.81 1.68 13.79
C TYR A 269 -13.55 1.31 12.51
N TRP A 270 -12.81 1.20 11.39
CA TRP A 270 -13.35 0.88 10.08
C TRP A 270 -12.97 -0.55 9.69
N ASP A 271 -13.87 -1.30 9.08
CA ASP A 271 -13.54 -2.62 8.53
C ASP A 271 -12.64 -2.50 7.30
N THR A 272 -12.74 -1.38 6.57
CA THR A 272 -11.83 -1.07 5.46
C THR A 272 -11.38 0.38 5.47
N VAL A 273 -10.07 0.58 5.35
CA VAL A 273 -9.44 1.87 5.04
C VAL A 273 -8.95 1.81 3.60
N ALA A 274 -9.58 2.59 2.73
CA ALA A 274 -9.23 2.68 1.32
C ALA A 274 -8.35 3.91 1.06
N PHE A 275 -7.26 3.72 0.32
CA PHE A 275 -6.39 4.78 -0.17
C PHE A 275 -6.72 5.05 -1.62
N ASP A 276 -7.27 6.23 -1.92
CA ASP A 276 -7.45 6.67 -3.31
C ASP A 276 -6.15 7.28 -3.85
N GLU A 277 -6.02 7.27 -5.18
CA GLU A 277 -4.88 7.80 -5.92
C GLU A 277 -3.53 7.36 -5.31
N VAL A 278 -3.32 6.04 -5.17
CA VAL A 278 -2.16 5.48 -4.46
C VAL A 278 -0.79 6.07 -4.83
N GLY A 279 -0.57 6.46 -6.11
CA GLY A 279 0.65 7.13 -6.56
C GLY A 279 0.85 8.57 -6.09
N GLY A 280 -0.19 9.19 -5.55
CA GLY A 280 -0.16 10.49 -4.88
C GLY A 280 0.09 10.40 -3.36
N ILE A 281 0.19 9.21 -2.77
CA ILE A 281 0.46 9.05 -1.34
C ILE A 281 1.88 9.56 -1.04
N LYS A 282 1.98 10.53 -0.11
CA LYS A 282 3.26 11.06 0.38
C LYS A 282 3.45 10.71 1.84
N VAL A 283 4.16 9.62 2.11
CA VAL A 283 4.45 9.20 3.48
C VAL A 283 5.63 10.01 4.04
N ARG A 284 5.33 11.00 4.89
CA ARG A 284 6.35 11.89 5.47
C ARG A 284 7.20 11.28 6.57
N ASP A 285 6.76 10.17 7.15
CA ASP A 285 7.38 9.50 8.31
C ASP A 285 7.61 8.02 7.95
N PRO A 286 8.87 7.57 7.78
CA PRO A 286 9.22 6.19 7.47
C PRO A 286 8.64 5.16 8.46
N ASP A 287 8.43 5.52 9.73
CA ASP A 287 7.84 4.62 10.71
C ASP A 287 6.38 4.26 10.38
N THR A 288 5.68 5.11 9.60
CA THR A 288 4.33 4.79 9.08
C THR A 288 4.37 3.53 8.20
N ILE A 289 5.40 3.37 7.36
CA ILE A 289 5.56 2.20 6.50
C ILE A 289 5.91 0.97 7.32
N GLN A 290 6.76 1.11 8.33
CA GLN A 290 7.12 -0.02 9.20
C GLN A 290 5.90 -0.54 9.98
N ILE A 291 5.13 0.36 10.58
CA ILE A 291 3.86 0.01 11.25
C ILE A 291 2.87 -0.62 10.26
N MET A 292 2.77 -0.09 9.04
CA MET A 292 1.92 -0.65 7.99
C MET A 292 2.34 -2.08 7.61
N LYS A 293 3.64 -2.38 7.52
CA LYS A 293 4.16 -3.74 7.28
C LYS A 293 3.78 -4.70 8.42
N ASP A 294 3.88 -4.28 9.66
CA ASP A 294 3.56 -5.14 10.81
C ASP A 294 2.04 -5.40 10.88
N PHE A 295 1.25 -4.34 10.68
CA PHE A 295 -0.22 -4.38 10.63
C PHE A 295 -0.74 -5.25 9.48
N MET A 296 -0.25 -5.06 8.25
CA MET A 296 -0.64 -5.87 7.09
C MET A 296 -0.20 -7.34 7.21
N ALA A 297 0.84 -7.63 8.00
CA ALA A 297 1.25 -9.00 8.26
C ALA A 297 0.33 -9.71 9.27
N ASN A 298 -0.06 -9.03 10.36
CA ASN A 298 -0.58 -9.69 11.55
C ASN A 298 -1.90 -9.11 12.13
N GLY A 299 -2.44 -8.03 11.57
CA GLY A 299 -3.55 -7.28 12.20
C GLY A 299 -3.16 -6.57 13.50
N ARG A 300 -1.85 -6.43 13.78
CA ARG A 300 -1.35 -5.79 15.00
C ARG A 300 0.00 -5.11 14.80
N PHE A 301 0.27 -4.13 15.65
CA PHE A 301 1.55 -3.43 15.73
C PHE A 301 1.85 -3.02 17.18
N SER A 302 3.14 -2.83 17.51
CA SER A 302 3.57 -2.43 18.86
C SER A 302 4.48 -1.22 18.80
N ARG A 303 4.00 -0.09 19.34
CA ARG A 303 4.77 1.17 19.48
C ARG A 303 4.35 1.87 20.78
N GLY A 304 4.80 1.33 21.92
CA GLY A 304 4.47 1.83 23.27
C GLY A 304 3.15 1.31 23.85
N ALA A 305 2.23 0.87 22.98
CA ALA A 305 1.12 -0.03 23.29
C ALA A 305 1.01 -1.08 22.17
N GLU A 306 0.57 -2.29 22.51
CA GLU A 306 0.16 -3.27 21.50
C GLU A 306 -1.28 -2.96 21.08
N ILE A 307 -1.48 -2.78 19.77
CA ILE A 307 -2.78 -2.47 19.18
C ILE A 307 -3.10 -3.57 18.18
N ILE A 308 -4.25 -4.21 18.39
CA ILE A 308 -4.83 -5.22 17.52
C ILE A 308 -6.03 -4.57 16.83
N ALA A 309 -6.11 -4.70 15.52
CA ALA A 309 -7.23 -4.23 14.74
C ALA A 309 -7.41 -5.02 13.44
N ASP A 310 -8.66 -5.24 13.06
CA ASP A 310 -9.01 -6.16 11.97
C ASP A 310 -9.06 -5.50 10.58
N ALA A 311 -8.88 -4.17 10.48
CA ALA A 311 -9.13 -3.43 9.25
C ALA A 311 -8.33 -3.93 8.03
N SER A 312 -9.03 -3.99 6.91
CA SER A 312 -8.47 -4.24 5.58
C SER A 312 -7.96 -2.95 4.94
N LEU A 313 -6.78 -2.98 4.32
CA LEU A 313 -6.23 -1.85 3.56
C LEU A 313 -6.44 -2.04 2.05
N SER A 314 -7.25 -1.18 1.44
CA SER A 314 -7.53 -1.24 0.00
C SER A 314 -6.78 -0.14 -0.74
N PHE A 315 -5.89 -0.50 -1.67
CA PHE A 315 -5.06 0.47 -2.39
C PHE A 315 -5.61 0.65 -3.81
N VAL A 316 -6.16 1.83 -4.09
CA VAL A 316 -6.84 2.15 -5.34
C VAL A 316 -6.01 3.15 -6.14
N GLY A 317 -5.84 2.89 -7.43
CA GLY A 317 -5.06 3.78 -8.28
C GLY A 317 -5.36 3.70 -9.76
N ASN A 318 -4.68 4.56 -10.50
CA ASN A 318 -4.78 4.62 -11.95
C ASN A 318 -3.52 4.04 -12.60
N ILE A 319 -3.71 3.26 -13.65
CA ILE A 319 -2.63 2.90 -14.58
C ILE A 319 -2.82 3.74 -15.84
N ASP A 320 -1.87 4.62 -16.10
CA ASP A 320 -1.90 5.56 -17.24
C ASP A 320 -1.12 5.01 -18.46
N LEU A 321 -0.39 3.90 -18.29
CA LEU A 321 0.34 3.17 -19.35
C LEU A 321 -0.49 2.00 -19.91
N SER A 322 -0.20 1.57 -21.15
CA SER A 322 -0.81 0.37 -21.71
C SER A 322 -0.30 -0.88 -21.00
N VAL A 323 -1.22 -1.68 -20.45
CA VAL A 323 -0.92 -2.97 -19.78
C VAL A 323 -0.03 -3.85 -20.66
N GLN A 324 -0.32 -3.95 -21.96
CA GLN A 324 0.47 -4.76 -22.89
C GLN A 324 1.91 -4.25 -23.05
N GLN A 325 2.15 -2.94 -22.97
CA GLN A 325 3.50 -2.39 -23.00
C GLN A 325 4.23 -2.65 -21.67
N VAL A 326 3.54 -2.51 -20.54
CA VAL A 326 4.12 -2.72 -19.20
C VAL A 326 4.54 -4.18 -18.99
N VAL A 327 3.71 -5.16 -19.35
CA VAL A 327 4.06 -6.58 -19.18
C VAL A 327 5.20 -7.04 -20.11
N ASN A 328 5.33 -6.43 -21.30
CA ASN A 328 6.44 -6.73 -22.23
C ASN A 328 7.69 -5.88 -22.00
N SER A 329 7.65 -4.87 -21.13
CA SER A 329 8.82 -4.08 -20.74
C SER A 329 9.71 -4.84 -19.75
N THR A 330 11.03 -4.69 -19.86
CA THR A 330 12.02 -5.12 -18.86
C THR A 330 12.24 -4.11 -17.75
N GLU A 331 11.74 -2.87 -17.90
CA GLU A 331 11.99 -1.74 -16.99
C GLU A 331 10.75 -1.38 -16.16
N TYR A 332 9.55 -1.58 -16.72
CA TYR A 332 8.28 -1.26 -16.08
C TYR A 332 7.51 -2.52 -15.65
N ASP A 333 6.74 -2.38 -14.58
CA ASP A 333 5.85 -3.41 -14.04
C ASP A 333 4.50 -2.81 -13.65
N LEU A 334 3.51 -3.65 -13.36
CA LEU A 334 2.14 -3.21 -13.08
C LEU A 334 2.00 -2.46 -11.74
N PHE A 335 3.01 -2.48 -10.86
CA PHE A 335 3.08 -1.61 -9.68
C PHE A 335 3.75 -0.25 -9.96
N GLN A 336 4.05 0.13 -11.21
CA GLN A 336 4.64 1.43 -11.54
C GLN A 336 3.92 2.63 -10.90
N PRO A 337 2.58 2.65 -10.75
CA PRO A 337 1.88 3.72 -10.05
C PRO A 337 2.09 3.79 -8.53
N LEU A 338 2.75 2.80 -7.90
CA LEU A 338 3.03 2.84 -6.47
C LEU A 338 4.22 3.79 -6.17
N PRO A 339 4.11 4.62 -5.12
CA PRO A 339 5.22 5.47 -4.68
C PRO A 339 6.32 4.61 -4.03
N PRO A 340 7.60 5.04 -4.09
CA PRO A 340 8.75 4.22 -3.68
C PRO A 340 8.75 3.82 -2.20
N GLU A 341 8.01 4.53 -1.35
CA GLU A 341 7.81 4.21 0.07
C GLU A 341 6.99 2.92 0.28
N LEU A 342 6.15 2.52 -0.68
CA LEU A 342 5.47 1.22 -0.66
C LEU A 342 6.36 0.16 -1.32
N ASP A 343 7.37 -0.29 -0.57
CA ASP A 343 8.40 -1.21 -1.03
C ASP A 343 7.92 -2.67 -1.28
N LEU A 344 8.84 -3.54 -1.73
CA LEU A 344 8.56 -4.96 -1.98
C LEU A 344 7.97 -5.68 -0.77
N ALA A 345 8.32 -5.29 0.45
CA ALA A 345 7.78 -5.91 1.66
C ALA A 345 6.32 -5.49 1.91
N VAL A 346 5.89 -4.30 1.46
CA VAL A 346 4.46 -3.94 1.40
C VAL A 346 3.76 -4.70 0.27
N MET A 347 4.33 -4.73 -0.94
CA MET A 347 3.74 -5.41 -2.10
C MET A 347 3.47 -6.90 -1.82
N ASP A 348 4.41 -7.59 -1.17
CA ASP A 348 4.28 -9.00 -0.81
C ASP A 348 3.14 -9.29 0.17
N ARG A 349 2.62 -8.26 0.85
CA ARG A 349 1.51 -8.36 1.80
C ARG A 349 0.15 -8.10 1.14
N PHE A 350 0.09 -7.82 -0.16
CA PHE A 350 -1.17 -7.84 -0.90
C PHE A 350 -1.65 -9.28 -1.11
N ALA A 351 -2.86 -9.57 -0.64
CA ALA A 351 -3.55 -10.83 -0.87
C ALA A 351 -3.90 -11.01 -2.36
N ALA A 352 -4.30 -9.92 -3.02
CA ALA A 352 -4.69 -9.89 -4.42
C ALA A 352 -4.26 -8.60 -5.13
N TYR A 353 -3.94 -8.73 -6.42
CA TYR A 353 -3.97 -7.64 -7.39
C TYR A 353 -5.22 -7.82 -8.26
N ILE A 354 -6.13 -6.86 -8.23
CA ILE A 354 -7.33 -6.83 -9.08
C ILE A 354 -7.03 -6.04 -10.38
N PRO A 355 -7.22 -6.64 -11.57
CA PRO A 355 -6.94 -6.00 -12.86
C PRO A 355 -8.05 -5.02 -13.23
N GLY A 356 -8.05 -3.84 -12.61
CA GLY A 356 -9.09 -2.81 -12.79
C GLY A 356 -9.23 -2.28 -14.24
N TRP A 357 -8.32 -2.63 -15.15
CA TRP A 357 -8.42 -2.37 -16.59
C TRP A 357 -9.38 -3.30 -17.34
N GLU A 358 -9.71 -4.46 -16.78
CA GLU A 358 -10.74 -5.36 -17.33
C GLU A 358 -12.16 -4.88 -16.97
N MET A 359 -12.27 -4.00 -15.98
CA MET A 359 -13.56 -3.49 -15.48
C MET A 359 -14.04 -2.31 -16.33
N PRO A 360 -15.33 -2.28 -16.74
CA PRO A 360 -15.83 -1.24 -17.64
C PRO A 360 -15.83 0.14 -17.01
N LYS A 361 -15.68 1.17 -17.84
CA LYS A 361 -15.88 2.57 -17.41
C LYS A 361 -17.35 2.82 -17.11
N ASN A 362 -17.61 3.49 -16.00
CA ASN A 362 -18.93 3.91 -15.55
C ASN A 362 -19.68 4.64 -16.67
N SER A 363 -20.81 4.08 -17.07
CA SER A 363 -21.75 4.68 -18.02
C SER A 363 -23.14 4.12 -17.72
N SER A 364 -24.18 4.87 -18.10
CA SER A 364 -25.56 4.50 -17.79
C SER A 364 -26.01 3.18 -18.42
N SER A 365 -25.30 2.66 -19.42
CA SER A 365 -25.55 1.36 -20.04
C SER A 365 -25.16 0.16 -19.16
N PHE A 366 -24.34 0.35 -18.13
CA PHE A 366 -24.00 -0.69 -17.13
C PHE A 366 -24.78 -0.55 -15.82
N LEU A 367 -25.62 0.48 -15.69
CA LEU A 367 -26.46 0.66 -14.50
C LEU A 367 -27.74 -0.18 -14.62
N THR A 368 -28.10 -0.86 -13.54
CA THR A 368 -29.34 -1.66 -13.51
C THR A 368 -30.56 -0.79 -13.18
N ASN A 369 -31.72 -1.19 -13.72
CA ASN A 369 -33.03 -0.68 -13.36
C ASN A 369 -33.85 -1.68 -12.52
N ARG A 370 -33.23 -2.79 -12.11
CA ARG A 370 -33.85 -3.92 -11.42
C ARG A 370 -33.85 -3.77 -9.90
N TYR A 371 -34.45 -4.73 -9.20
CA TYR A 371 -34.34 -4.82 -7.74
C TYR A 371 -32.95 -5.33 -7.33
N GLY A 372 -32.40 -4.73 -6.28
CA GLY A 372 -31.21 -5.22 -5.57
C GLY A 372 -31.34 -4.91 -4.08
N PHE A 373 -30.46 -5.48 -3.25
CA PHE A 373 -30.46 -5.19 -1.80
C PHE A 373 -30.29 -3.69 -1.55
N ILE A 374 -30.95 -3.21 -0.49
CA ILE A 374 -30.58 -1.95 0.15
C ILE A 374 -29.11 -2.07 0.54
N THR A 375 -28.30 -1.09 0.15
CA THR A 375 -26.84 -1.08 0.31
C THR A 375 -26.44 -1.32 1.78
N ASP A 376 -27.15 -0.68 2.71
CA ASP A 376 -26.98 -0.88 4.16
C ASP A 376 -27.24 -2.34 4.60
N TYR A 377 -28.26 -3.02 4.04
CA TYR A 377 -28.56 -4.43 4.40
C TYR A 377 -27.44 -5.39 3.99
N LEU A 378 -26.86 -5.17 2.80
CA LEU A 378 -25.75 -5.97 2.32
C LEU A 378 -24.44 -5.64 3.06
N ALA A 379 -24.25 -4.37 3.42
CA ALA A 379 -23.11 -3.94 4.24
C ALA A 379 -23.16 -4.50 5.67
N GLU A 380 -24.32 -4.53 6.32
CA GLU A 380 -24.51 -5.20 7.62
C GLU A 380 -24.25 -6.72 7.53
N ALA A 381 -24.65 -7.37 6.43
CA ALA A 381 -24.34 -8.78 6.20
C ALA A 381 -22.83 -9.05 6.07
N PHE A 382 -22.11 -8.16 5.38
CA PHE A 382 -20.65 -8.26 5.27
C PHE A 382 -19.94 -7.91 6.59
N HIS A 383 -20.40 -6.88 7.31
CA HIS A 383 -19.90 -6.52 8.64
C HIS A 383 -20.06 -7.68 9.65
N TYR A 384 -21.21 -8.35 9.64
CA TYR A 384 -21.44 -9.53 10.47
C TYR A 384 -20.43 -10.66 10.15
N GLN A 385 -20.24 -10.97 8.86
CA GLN A 385 -19.27 -11.97 8.39
C GLN A 385 -17.81 -11.57 8.69
N PHE A 386 -17.51 -10.28 8.68
CA PHE A 386 -16.20 -9.72 9.01
C PHE A 386 -15.87 -9.93 10.49
N LYS A 387 -16.81 -9.63 11.40
CA LYS A 387 -16.61 -9.73 12.85
C LYS A 387 -16.77 -11.14 13.43
N HIS A 388 -17.70 -11.95 12.91
CA HIS A 388 -18.12 -13.20 13.58
C HIS A 388 -17.72 -14.49 12.88
N THR A 389 -17.30 -14.42 11.61
CA THR A 389 -17.06 -15.62 10.79
C THR A 389 -15.60 -15.74 10.37
N ASN A 390 -15.02 -16.93 10.58
CA ASN A 390 -13.69 -17.28 10.10
C ASN A 390 -13.76 -18.60 9.31
N ARG A 391 -13.44 -18.55 8.01
CA ARG A 391 -13.41 -19.72 7.11
C ARG A 391 -12.00 -20.21 6.78
N TYR A 392 -10.97 -19.66 7.42
CA TYR A 392 -9.57 -19.97 7.08
C TYR A 392 -9.21 -21.44 7.29
N GLU A 393 -9.81 -22.10 8.29
CA GLU A 393 -9.62 -23.54 8.52
C GLU A 393 -10.36 -24.40 7.48
N GLU A 394 -11.61 -24.06 7.12
CA GLU A 394 -12.38 -24.70 6.05
C GLU A 394 -11.58 -24.69 4.74
N VAL A 395 -11.13 -23.50 4.32
CA VAL A 395 -10.31 -23.31 3.13
C VAL A 395 -8.98 -24.07 3.25
N SER A 396 -8.31 -24.02 4.40
CA SER A 396 -7.01 -24.69 4.60
C SER A 396 -7.07 -26.22 4.53
N ARG A 397 -8.21 -26.83 4.88
CA ARG A 397 -8.40 -28.28 4.78
C ARG A 397 -8.72 -28.75 3.35
N ARG A 398 -9.35 -27.89 2.54
CA ARG A 398 -9.80 -28.22 1.16
C ARG A 398 -8.79 -27.84 0.09
N VAL A 399 -8.16 -26.66 0.19
CA VAL A 399 -7.25 -26.15 -0.85
C VAL A 399 -5.94 -26.94 -0.87
N ARG A 400 -5.50 -27.31 -2.07
CA ARG A 400 -4.23 -28.01 -2.31
C ARG A 400 -3.41 -27.17 -3.29
N LEU A 401 -2.33 -26.56 -2.80
CA LEU A 401 -1.51 -25.63 -3.57
C LEU A 401 -0.22 -26.31 -4.03
N GLY A 402 0.27 -25.93 -5.21
CA GLY A 402 1.48 -26.50 -5.81
C GLY A 402 2.77 -25.92 -5.24
N LYS A 403 3.90 -26.56 -5.57
CA LYS A 403 5.22 -26.36 -4.93
C LYS A 403 5.86 -24.98 -5.14
N ALA A 404 5.30 -24.15 -6.02
CA ALA A 404 5.75 -22.78 -6.29
C ALA A 404 5.08 -21.72 -5.39
N VAL A 405 4.01 -22.09 -4.67
CA VAL A 405 3.29 -21.24 -3.72
C VAL A 405 4.05 -21.24 -2.39
N GLU A 406 4.47 -20.07 -1.92
CA GLU A 406 5.35 -19.95 -0.75
C GLU A 406 4.90 -18.83 0.20
N GLY A 407 4.92 -19.11 1.51
CA GLY A 407 4.78 -18.10 2.56
C GLY A 407 3.55 -17.19 2.42
N ARG A 408 3.76 -15.94 1.96
CA ARG A 408 2.69 -14.96 1.80
C ARG A 408 1.75 -15.26 0.62
N ASP A 409 2.19 -16.06 -0.36
CA ASP A 409 1.34 -16.51 -1.47
C ASP A 409 0.14 -17.32 -0.96
N GLU A 410 0.42 -18.34 -0.14
CA GLU A 410 -0.60 -19.19 0.46
C GLU A 410 -1.61 -18.37 1.27
N LYS A 411 -1.12 -17.43 2.10
CA LYS A 411 -1.98 -16.55 2.91
C LYS A 411 -2.88 -15.67 2.04
N GLY A 412 -2.34 -15.09 0.96
CA GLY A 412 -3.10 -14.25 0.02
C GLY A 412 -4.19 -15.03 -0.72
N ILE A 413 -3.84 -16.21 -1.24
CA ILE A 413 -4.76 -17.13 -1.91
C ILE A 413 -5.88 -17.54 -0.96
N LYS A 414 -5.53 -18.04 0.24
CA LYS A 414 -6.51 -18.50 1.24
C LYS A 414 -7.47 -17.39 1.68
N LYS A 415 -6.96 -16.18 1.97
CA LYS A 415 -7.82 -15.04 2.31
C LYS A 415 -8.76 -14.65 1.16
N THR A 416 -8.31 -14.71 -0.09
CA THR A 416 -9.16 -14.43 -1.25
C THR A 416 -10.29 -15.46 -1.36
N ILE A 417 -9.99 -16.74 -1.18
CA ILE A 417 -11.02 -17.79 -1.15
C ILE A 417 -11.99 -17.56 0.03
N CYS A 418 -11.50 -17.27 1.25
CA CYS A 418 -12.35 -16.95 2.41
C CYS A 418 -13.36 -15.84 2.12
N ALA A 419 -12.92 -14.74 1.48
CA ALA A 419 -13.80 -13.65 1.11
C ALA A 419 -14.90 -14.08 0.12
N PHE A 420 -14.53 -14.83 -0.92
CA PHE A 420 -15.49 -15.38 -1.89
C PHE A 420 -16.51 -16.32 -1.22
N LEU A 421 -16.08 -17.19 -0.31
CA LEU A 421 -17.00 -18.05 0.46
C LEU A 421 -17.96 -17.23 1.32
N LYS A 422 -17.45 -16.21 2.05
CA LYS A 422 -18.30 -15.37 2.91
C LYS A 422 -19.35 -14.56 2.14
N ILE A 423 -19.04 -14.12 0.91
CA ILE A 423 -19.95 -13.33 0.05
C ILE A 423 -20.94 -14.24 -0.68
N LEU A 424 -20.45 -15.30 -1.34
CA LEU A 424 -21.21 -16.10 -2.28
C LEU A 424 -21.89 -17.31 -1.64
N HIS A 425 -21.34 -17.81 -0.53
CA HIS A 425 -21.82 -18.98 0.20
C HIS A 425 -21.87 -18.70 1.70
N PRO A 426 -22.55 -17.61 2.16
CA PRO A 426 -22.51 -17.18 3.56
C PRO A 426 -22.91 -18.29 4.53
N ASN A 427 -23.80 -19.18 4.10
CA ASN A 427 -24.24 -20.39 4.79
C ASN A 427 -23.87 -21.63 3.96
N GLY A 428 -23.21 -22.61 4.56
CA GLY A 428 -22.77 -23.84 3.89
C GLY A 428 -21.50 -23.73 3.04
N PRO A 429 -21.03 -24.87 2.49
CA PRO A 429 -19.88 -24.94 1.57
C PRO A 429 -20.31 -24.84 0.09
N PRO A 430 -19.43 -24.37 -0.81
CA PRO A 430 -19.63 -24.44 -2.26
C PRO A 430 -19.47 -25.86 -2.81
N SER A 431 -19.97 -26.09 -4.03
CA SER A 431 -19.61 -27.27 -4.83
C SER A 431 -18.11 -27.33 -5.14
N ASP A 432 -17.62 -28.45 -5.67
CA ASP A 432 -16.21 -28.59 -6.04
C ASP A 432 -15.84 -27.67 -7.21
N ASP A 433 -16.64 -27.62 -8.27
CA ASP A 433 -16.40 -26.74 -9.44
C ASP A 433 -16.37 -25.25 -9.05
N GLU A 434 -17.29 -24.81 -8.18
CA GLU A 434 -17.31 -23.44 -7.66
C GLU A 434 -16.09 -23.13 -6.79
N PHE A 435 -15.66 -24.08 -5.95
CA PHE A 435 -14.48 -23.91 -5.10
C PHE A 435 -13.21 -23.81 -5.95
N ASP A 436 -13.04 -24.71 -6.91
CA ASP A 436 -11.87 -24.72 -7.80
C ASP A 436 -11.81 -23.47 -8.69
N GLU A 437 -12.96 -22.91 -9.10
CA GLU A 437 -13.02 -21.59 -9.75
C GLU A 437 -12.52 -20.47 -8.83
N TYR A 438 -12.90 -20.47 -7.54
CA TYR A 438 -12.42 -19.48 -6.57
C TYR A 438 -10.92 -19.64 -6.28
N VAL A 439 -10.42 -20.88 -6.23
CA VAL A 439 -8.98 -21.16 -6.11
C VAL A 439 -8.24 -20.64 -7.33
N ALA A 440 -8.70 -20.95 -8.55
CA ALA A 440 -8.09 -20.48 -9.79
C ALA A 440 -8.01 -18.93 -9.83
N TYR A 441 -9.12 -18.25 -9.53
CA TYR A 441 -9.16 -16.79 -9.48
C TYR A 441 -8.20 -16.21 -8.41
N ALA A 442 -8.18 -16.81 -7.20
CA ALA A 442 -7.29 -16.38 -6.12
C ALA A 442 -5.81 -16.57 -6.47
N VAL A 443 -5.45 -17.69 -7.11
CA VAL A 443 -4.09 -17.95 -7.59
C VAL A 443 -3.69 -16.97 -8.70
N GLU A 444 -4.59 -16.61 -9.62
CA GLU A 444 -4.33 -15.58 -10.64
C GLU A 444 -4.05 -14.21 -10.00
N CYS A 445 -4.93 -13.76 -9.10
CA CYS A 445 -4.79 -12.50 -8.39
C CYS A 445 -3.49 -12.41 -7.58
N ARG A 446 -3.03 -13.53 -6.98
CA ARG A 446 -1.76 -13.57 -6.24
C ARG A 446 -0.54 -13.72 -7.14
N ARG A 447 -0.63 -14.49 -8.23
CA ARG A 447 0.44 -14.60 -9.24
C ARG A 447 0.78 -13.24 -9.82
N ARG A 448 -0.24 -12.42 -10.12
CA ARG A 448 -0.07 -11.05 -10.62
C ARG A 448 0.80 -10.17 -9.69
N VAL A 449 0.69 -10.34 -8.37
CA VAL A 449 1.59 -9.70 -7.37
C VAL A 449 3.02 -10.23 -7.50
N LYS A 450 3.20 -11.56 -7.43
CA LYS A 450 4.52 -12.22 -7.45
C LYS A 450 5.29 -11.94 -8.75
N GLU A 451 4.59 -11.89 -9.90
CA GLU A 451 5.16 -11.52 -11.19
C GLU A 451 5.78 -10.11 -11.18
N GLN A 452 5.14 -9.10 -10.57
CA GLN A 452 5.71 -7.75 -10.53
C GLN A 452 6.94 -7.67 -9.62
N MET A 453 6.92 -8.40 -8.50
CA MET A 453 8.04 -8.47 -7.58
C MET A 453 9.26 -9.19 -8.19
N ASN A 454 9.01 -10.24 -8.97
CA ASN A 454 10.01 -10.96 -9.77
C ASN A 454 10.64 -10.07 -10.87
N LYS A 455 9.91 -9.08 -11.40
CA LYS A 455 10.48 -8.07 -12.32
C LYS A 455 11.35 -7.04 -11.59
N ARG A 456 10.92 -6.61 -10.39
CA ARG A 456 11.64 -5.58 -9.60
C ARG A 456 12.90 -6.10 -8.92
N LYS A 457 12.96 -7.39 -8.56
CA LYS A 457 14.08 -7.97 -7.81
C LYS A 457 14.93 -8.87 -8.74
N PRO A 458 16.23 -8.58 -8.92
CA PRO A 458 17.06 -9.24 -9.94
C PRO A 458 17.68 -10.59 -9.50
N ASP A 459 17.33 -11.06 -8.29
CA ASP A 459 17.73 -12.36 -7.73
C ASP A 459 16.59 -13.39 -7.82
N ASP A 460 16.77 -14.54 -7.18
CA ASP A 460 15.85 -15.68 -7.28
C ASP A 460 14.71 -15.67 -6.23
N GLU A 461 14.59 -14.66 -5.35
CA GLU A 461 13.64 -14.67 -4.22
C GLU A 461 12.17 -14.79 -4.66
N PHE A 462 11.81 -14.15 -5.78
CA PHE A 462 10.45 -14.20 -6.34
C PHE A 462 10.35 -15.01 -7.64
N ALA A 463 11.40 -15.76 -7.99
CA ALA A 463 11.52 -16.52 -9.24
C ALA A 463 10.40 -17.56 -9.48
N LYS A 464 9.79 -18.09 -8.42
CA LYS A 464 8.77 -19.14 -8.50
C LYS A 464 7.37 -18.58 -8.79
N ILE A 465 7.21 -17.95 -9.95
CA ILE A 465 5.94 -17.36 -10.41
C ILE A 465 4.92 -18.37 -10.94
N GLY A 466 5.32 -19.62 -11.16
CA GLY A 466 4.47 -20.70 -11.70
C GLY A 466 3.48 -21.25 -10.68
N LEU A 467 2.65 -20.38 -10.10
CA LEU A 467 1.68 -20.76 -9.07
C LEU A 467 0.61 -21.71 -9.63
N SER A 468 0.33 -22.77 -8.88
CA SER A 468 -0.58 -23.85 -9.27
C SER A 468 -1.41 -24.33 -8.07
N TYR A 469 -2.49 -25.05 -8.36
CA TYR A 469 -3.29 -25.78 -7.39
C TYR A 469 -3.64 -27.17 -7.93
N PHE A 470 -4.15 -28.06 -7.08
CA PHE A 470 -4.73 -29.33 -7.48
C PHE A 470 -6.25 -29.23 -7.41
N ASP A 471 -6.93 -29.54 -8.52
CA ASP A 471 -8.39 -29.59 -8.59
C ASP A 471 -8.97 -30.77 -7.76
N ALA A 472 -10.30 -30.84 -7.66
CA ALA A 472 -11.01 -31.90 -6.94
C ALA A 472 -10.69 -33.32 -7.46
N VAL A 473 -10.25 -33.45 -8.73
CA VAL A 473 -9.85 -34.72 -9.36
C VAL A 473 -8.36 -35.04 -9.07
N GLY A 474 -7.61 -34.10 -8.49
CA GLY A 474 -6.20 -34.25 -8.13
C GLY A 474 -5.22 -33.91 -9.26
N LYS A 475 -5.67 -33.24 -10.32
CA LYS A 475 -4.81 -32.77 -11.41
C LYS A 475 -4.22 -31.40 -11.06
N GLU A 476 -2.92 -31.24 -11.29
CA GLU A 476 -2.26 -29.94 -11.10
C GLU A 476 -2.62 -28.97 -12.24
N VAL A 477 -3.08 -27.77 -11.86
CA VAL A 477 -3.47 -26.68 -12.75
C VAL A 477 -2.57 -25.48 -12.46
N VAL A 478 -1.67 -25.16 -13.40
CA VAL A 478 -0.86 -23.93 -13.37
C VAL A 478 -1.71 -22.78 -13.88
N VAL A 479 -1.88 -21.74 -13.07
CA VAL A 479 -2.73 -20.59 -13.38
C VAL A 479 -1.87 -19.44 -13.90
N TYR A 480 -2.26 -18.80 -15.01
CA TYR A 480 -1.52 -17.70 -15.63
C TYR A 480 -2.36 -16.42 -15.68
N CYS A 481 -1.73 -15.27 -15.48
CA CYS A 481 -2.37 -13.98 -15.71
C CYS A 481 -2.58 -13.79 -17.24
N PRO A 482 -3.80 -13.51 -17.73
CA PRO A 482 -4.08 -13.44 -19.16
C PRO A 482 -3.20 -12.47 -19.95
N GLU A 483 -2.82 -11.35 -19.34
CA GLU A 483 -2.01 -10.28 -19.93
C GLU A 483 -0.52 -10.63 -20.02
N SER A 484 0.03 -11.40 -19.08
CA SER A 484 1.48 -11.62 -18.95
C SER A 484 1.92 -13.01 -19.44
N LYS A 485 1.00 -13.95 -19.66
CA LYS A 485 1.31 -15.36 -19.99
C LYS A 485 2.28 -15.56 -21.17
N ASN A 486 2.24 -14.65 -22.15
CA ASN A 486 3.07 -14.67 -23.36
C ASN A 486 4.19 -13.60 -23.32
N ALA A 487 4.32 -12.84 -22.23
CA ALA A 487 5.25 -11.72 -22.11
C ALA A 487 6.56 -12.19 -21.48
N GLU A 488 7.57 -12.47 -22.30
CA GLU A 488 8.87 -13.00 -21.87
C GLU A 488 9.52 -12.14 -20.76
N ALA A 489 9.45 -10.81 -20.89
CA ALA A 489 9.98 -9.87 -19.89
C ALA A 489 9.30 -9.95 -18.50
N THR A 490 8.11 -10.57 -18.39
CA THR A 490 7.45 -10.85 -17.10
C THR A 490 7.62 -12.31 -16.67
N GLN A 491 7.61 -13.25 -17.63
CA GLN A 491 7.74 -14.69 -17.33
C GLN A 491 9.19 -15.09 -17.00
N GLN A 492 10.18 -14.43 -17.62
CA GLN A 492 11.61 -14.68 -17.46
C GLN A 492 12.40 -13.35 -17.43
N PRO A 493 12.22 -12.51 -16.39
CA PRO A 493 12.95 -11.25 -16.27
C PRO A 493 14.48 -11.49 -16.18
N ALA A 494 15.24 -10.52 -16.68
CA ALA A 494 16.69 -10.61 -16.78
C ALA A 494 17.37 -10.63 -15.39
N ARG A 495 17.86 -11.81 -14.97
CA ARG A 495 18.52 -11.98 -13.67
C ARG A 495 19.99 -11.58 -13.71
N ARG A 496 20.50 -11.04 -12.61
CA ARG A 496 21.92 -10.67 -12.47
C ARG A 496 22.78 -11.92 -12.25
N ARG A 497 23.15 -12.60 -13.33
CA ARG A 497 24.09 -13.73 -13.27
C ARG A 497 25.46 -13.23 -12.80
N LEU A 498 26.00 -13.85 -11.75
CA LEU A 498 27.44 -13.84 -11.50
C LEU A 498 28.16 -14.39 -12.73
N ARG A 499 29.30 -13.81 -13.10
CA ARG A 499 30.11 -14.29 -14.24
C ARG A 499 30.67 -15.68 -13.94
N GLN A 500 29.90 -16.71 -14.25
CA GLN A 500 30.41 -18.08 -14.35
C GLN A 500 30.99 -18.26 -15.75
N SER A 501 32.32 -18.32 -15.82
CA SER A 501 33.01 -19.09 -16.85
C SER A 501 32.63 -20.56 -16.69
N VAL A 502 31.98 -21.16 -17.68
CA VAL A 502 32.28 -22.49 -18.25
C VAL A 502 31.54 -22.57 -19.60
N GLU A 503 32.14 -23.31 -20.52
CA GLU A 503 31.65 -23.61 -21.87
C GLU A 503 30.23 -24.21 -21.88
N ALA A 504 29.41 -23.77 -22.83
CA ALA A 504 28.28 -24.55 -23.32
C ALA A 504 28.23 -24.43 -24.85
N SER A 505 28.44 -25.56 -25.51
CA SER A 505 28.44 -25.72 -26.96
C SER A 505 27.14 -25.24 -27.61
N VAL A 506 27.27 -24.45 -28.69
CA VAL A 506 26.20 -24.29 -29.68
C VAL A 506 26.66 -24.96 -30.97
N THR A 507 25.92 -26.00 -31.36
CA THR A 507 26.05 -26.69 -32.64
C THR A 507 25.50 -25.84 -33.78
N GLU A 508 26.30 -25.57 -34.81
CA GLU A 508 25.81 -25.28 -36.17
C GLU A 508 26.57 -26.13 -37.20
N SER A 509 25.88 -26.42 -38.32
CA SER A 509 26.26 -27.42 -39.33
C SER A 509 27.17 -26.84 -40.44
N PRO A 510 27.82 -27.66 -41.28
CA PRO A 510 29.09 -27.26 -41.91
C PRO A 510 29.08 -26.93 -43.43
N MET A 511 30.20 -26.32 -43.86
CA MET A 511 30.78 -26.24 -45.22
C MET A 511 30.27 -25.15 -46.20
N PRO A 512 31.05 -24.76 -47.25
CA PRO A 512 32.44 -25.12 -47.60
C PRO A 512 33.42 -23.92 -47.81
N SER A 513 34.69 -24.26 -48.07
CA SER A 513 35.87 -23.38 -48.28
C SER A 513 36.18 -22.99 -49.74
N SER A 514 36.81 -21.83 -49.99
CA SER A 514 37.68 -21.59 -51.18
C SER A 514 38.63 -20.36 -51.11
N SER A 515 39.83 -20.56 -50.58
CA SER A 515 41.19 -20.25 -51.13
C SER A 515 41.51 -19.09 -52.12
N VAL A 516 42.68 -18.41 -51.86
CA VAL A 516 43.59 -17.60 -52.76
C VAL A 516 43.02 -16.29 -53.36
N GLY A 517 43.62 -15.09 -53.39
CA GLY A 517 44.90 -14.46 -52.96
C GLY A 517 44.73 -12.91 -53.05
N SER A 518 45.72 -12.01 -53.23
CA SER A 518 47.20 -12.05 -53.26
C SER A 518 47.81 -10.62 -53.15
N ASP A 519 49.05 -10.50 -52.70
CA ASP A 519 49.87 -9.26 -52.45
C ASP A 519 50.69 -8.78 -53.70
N PRO A 520 51.59 -7.74 -53.67
CA PRO A 520 51.94 -6.73 -52.64
C PRO A 520 52.11 -5.27 -53.19
N LEU A 521 52.62 -4.31 -52.36
CA LEU A 521 53.78 -3.42 -52.70
C LEU A 521 54.23 -2.49 -51.53
N LEU A 522 55.43 -2.76 -50.97
CA LEU A 522 56.46 -1.86 -50.36
C LEU A 522 56.09 -0.92 -49.18
N GLU A 523 56.56 -1.15 -47.93
CA GLU A 523 57.94 -0.93 -47.35
C GLU A 523 58.23 0.53 -46.93
N SER A 524 58.86 0.87 -45.79
CA SER A 524 59.64 0.15 -44.74
C SER A 524 59.56 0.95 -43.40
N LYS A 525 59.99 0.53 -42.18
CA LYS A 525 61.05 -0.38 -41.68
C LYS A 525 60.71 -1.00 -40.29
N ASP A 526 61.34 -2.13 -39.97
CA ASP A 526 61.86 -2.68 -38.68
C ASP A 526 61.26 -2.20 -37.32
N VAL A 527 61.07 -3.01 -36.26
CA VAL A 527 61.92 -4.09 -35.69
C VAL A 527 61.07 -5.15 -34.93
N ALA A 528 61.60 -6.39 -34.89
CA ALA A 528 61.29 -7.58 -34.08
C ALA A 528 60.26 -7.58 -32.91
N SER A 529 59.53 -8.70 -32.81
CA SER A 529 58.88 -9.23 -31.58
C SER A 529 59.92 -9.90 -30.65
N PRO A 530 59.66 -10.18 -29.34
CA PRO A 530 58.55 -11.02 -28.89
C PRO A 530 57.86 -10.64 -27.54
N THR A 531 56.75 -11.34 -27.26
CA THR A 531 56.12 -11.61 -25.93
C THR A 531 56.37 -10.64 -24.76
N LEU A 532 55.30 -9.96 -24.33
CA LEU A 532 55.16 -9.48 -22.96
C LEU A 532 53.78 -9.82 -22.39
N GLU A 533 53.78 -10.44 -21.21
CA GLU A 533 52.62 -10.53 -20.33
C GLU A 533 52.15 -9.11 -19.98
N LYS A 534 50.84 -8.83 -20.09
CA LYS A 534 50.30 -7.60 -19.49
C LYS A 534 50.12 -7.81 -17.99
N ALA A 535 51.18 -7.52 -17.25
CA ALA A 535 51.14 -7.35 -15.80
C ALA A 535 50.01 -6.40 -15.39
N ALA A 536 49.41 -6.66 -14.22
CA ALA A 536 48.52 -5.69 -13.60
C ALA A 536 49.28 -4.37 -13.37
N PRO A 537 48.63 -3.20 -13.54
CA PRO A 537 49.30 -1.92 -13.33
C PRO A 537 49.79 -1.84 -11.88
N GLU A 538 51.10 -1.66 -11.70
CA GLU A 538 51.70 -1.47 -10.39
C GLU A 538 51.07 -0.26 -9.69
N LEU A 539 50.55 -0.48 -8.48
CA LEU A 539 50.05 0.59 -7.63
C LEU A 539 51.22 1.49 -7.22
N LYS A 540 51.09 2.79 -7.52
CA LYS A 540 52.11 3.80 -7.24
C LYS A 540 51.73 4.62 -6.01
N GLU A 541 52.75 5.11 -5.32
CA GLU A 541 52.61 6.19 -4.36
C GLU A 541 52.16 7.47 -5.08
N GLN A 542 51.33 8.28 -4.43
CA GLN A 542 50.76 9.49 -4.99
C GLN A 542 50.71 10.60 -3.94
N HIS A 543 51.10 11.81 -4.33
CA HIS A 543 50.85 13.03 -3.57
C HIS A 543 50.08 14.00 -4.47
N PHE A 544 48.88 14.41 -4.07
CA PHE A 544 48.08 15.38 -4.81
C PHE A 544 47.28 16.29 -3.89
N SER A 545 46.93 17.48 -4.40
CA SER A 545 46.02 18.42 -3.73
C SER A 545 44.67 18.37 -4.42
N ILE A 546 43.59 18.28 -3.63
CA ILE A 546 42.22 18.55 -4.06
C ILE A 546 41.99 20.04 -3.78
N LEU A 547 41.62 20.81 -4.80
CA LEU A 547 41.39 22.25 -4.68
C LEU A 547 39.96 22.56 -4.23
N TYR A 548 39.75 23.78 -3.75
CA TYR A 548 38.42 24.22 -3.33
C TYR A 548 37.45 24.26 -4.53
N GLY A 549 36.42 23.42 -4.48
CA GLY A 549 35.38 23.34 -5.50
C GLY A 549 35.53 22.16 -6.46
N ASP A 550 36.63 21.41 -6.40
CA ASP A 550 36.89 20.25 -7.27
C ASP A 550 35.82 19.16 -7.09
N THR A 551 35.59 18.38 -8.14
CA THR A 551 34.69 17.23 -8.17
C THR A 551 35.44 16.00 -8.72
N GLY A 552 34.83 14.82 -8.64
CA GLY A 552 35.44 13.54 -9.03
C GLY A 552 36.16 12.81 -7.90
N HIS A 553 36.37 13.45 -6.75
CA HIS A 553 37.12 12.92 -5.62
C HIS A 553 36.23 12.16 -4.60
N SER A 554 35.64 11.06 -5.04
CA SER A 554 34.96 10.10 -4.15
C SER A 554 35.95 9.24 -3.36
N TYR A 555 35.49 8.60 -2.26
CA TYR A 555 36.30 7.59 -1.57
C TYR A 555 36.70 6.43 -2.50
N GLU A 556 35.80 5.99 -3.39
CA GLU A 556 36.06 4.92 -4.36
C GLU A 556 37.18 5.28 -5.34
N SER A 557 37.21 6.52 -5.84
CA SER A 557 38.27 6.99 -6.75
C SER A 557 39.62 7.23 -6.07
N ILE A 558 39.65 7.51 -4.77
CA ILE A 558 40.90 7.70 -4.00
C ILE A 558 41.45 6.36 -3.48
N LEU A 559 40.59 5.53 -2.88
CA LEU A 559 40.98 4.34 -2.09
C LEU A 559 40.79 3.02 -2.84
N GLY A 560 39.83 2.95 -3.78
CA GLY A 560 39.41 1.70 -4.44
C GLY A 560 40.56 0.86 -5.04
N PRO A 561 41.53 1.44 -5.77
CA PRO A 561 42.67 0.70 -6.30
C PRO A 561 43.54 0.04 -5.20
N TYR A 562 43.67 0.69 -4.05
CA TYR A 562 44.55 0.30 -2.94
C TYR A 562 43.92 -0.70 -1.97
N LEU A 563 42.59 -0.80 -1.95
CA LEU A 563 41.84 -1.72 -1.08
C LEU A 563 41.84 -3.18 -1.56
N ARG A 564 42.30 -3.45 -2.79
CA ARG A 564 42.27 -4.80 -3.39
C ARG A 564 43.05 -5.81 -2.56
N GLY A 565 42.36 -6.89 -2.18
CA GLY A 565 42.93 -8.00 -1.41
C GLY A 565 43.14 -7.71 0.09
N ALA A 566 42.77 -6.53 0.57
CA ALA A 566 42.86 -6.19 2.00
C ALA A 566 41.90 -7.04 2.85
N LYS A 567 42.35 -7.48 4.03
CA LYS A 567 41.56 -8.26 5.00
C LYS A 567 41.20 -7.47 6.26
N SER A 568 41.95 -6.40 6.55
CA SER A 568 41.59 -5.43 7.58
C SER A 568 42.02 -4.01 7.23
N VAL A 569 41.24 -3.05 7.70
CA VAL A 569 41.49 -1.61 7.50
C VAL A 569 41.37 -0.90 8.85
N VAL A 570 42.36 -0.09 9.20
CA VAL A 570 42.35 0.78 10.37
C VAL A 570 42.24 2.22 9.88
N ILE A 571 41.33 2.99 10.47
CA ILE A 571 41.16 4.41 10.17
C ILE A 571 41.21 5.22 11.46
N GLU A 572 42.11 6.18 11.48
CA GLU A 572 42.22 7.22 12.48
C GLU A 572 41.63 8.50 11.92
N ASP A 573 40.54 8.99 12.49
CA ASP A 573 39.97 10.31 12.18
C ASP A 573 39.36 10.90 13.46
N PRO A 574 39.91 11.99 14.01
CA PRO A 574 39.46 12.55 15.28
C PRO A 574 38.07 13.20 15.21
N TYR A 575 37.49 13.35 14.01
CA TYR A 575 36.27 14.13 13.78
C TYR A 575 35.06 13.29 13.33
N ILE A 576 34.99 11.98 13.60
CA ILE A 576 33.75 11.23 13.37
C ILE A 576 32.76 11.50 14.51
N ARG A 577 32.10 12.67 14.49
CA ARG A 577 31.23 13.18 15.57
C ARG A 577 29.85 13.65 15.08
N MET A 578 29.79 14.46 14.03
CA MET A 578 28.55 15.03 13.51
C MET A 578 27.81 14.05 12.59
N PRO A 579 26.48 14.18 12.39
CA PRO A 579 25.71 13.27 11.53
C PRO A 579 26.26 13.13 10.11
N HIS A 580 26.78 14.20 9.50
CA HIS A 580 27.38 14.14 8.17
C HIS A 580 28.76 13.45 8.17
N GLN A 581 29.51 13.53 9.26
CA GLN A 581 30.79 12.82 9.44
C GLN A 581 30.58 11.32 9.63
N ILE A 582 29.52 10.93 10.34
CA ILE A 582 29.10 9.52 10.42
C ILE A 582 28.64 9.01 9.05
N GLN A 583 27.86 9.77 8.28
CA GLN A 583 27.48 9.41 6.91
C GLN A 583 28.69 9.27 5.97
N ASN A 584 29.69 10.14 6.13
CA ASN A 584 30.98 10.03 5.43
C ASN A 584 31.71 8.72 5.80
N PHE A 585 31.73 8.34 7.08
CA PHE A 585 32.29 7.06 7.54
C PHE A 585 31.51 5.83 7.02
N VAL A 586 30.17 5.88 6.96
CA VAL A 586 29.35 4.83 6.33
C VAL A 586 29.77 4.61 4.86
N ARG A 587 29.89 5.69 4.09
CA ARG A 587 30.30 5.63 2.66
C ARG A 587 31.74 5.15 2.47
N PHE A 588 32.61 5.41 3.45
CA PHE A 588 33.94 4.81 3.50
C PHE A 588 33.85 3.28 3.71
N CYS A 589 33.05 2.80 4.67
CA CYS A 589 32.82 1.37 4.89
C CYS A 589 32.20 0.69 3.65
N GLU A 590 31.24 1.31 2.98
CA GLU A 590 30.69 0.83 1.69
C GLU A 590 31.78 0.69 0.61
N THR A 591 32.73 1.61 0.58
CA THR A 591 33.88 1.56 -0.34
C THR A 591 34.82 0.40 0.00
N VAL A 592 35.11 0.19 1.29
CA VAL A 592 35.90 -0.95 1.78
C VAL A 592 35.23 -2.28 1.40
N LEU A 593 33.92 -2.43 1.66
CA LEU A 593 33.15 -3.62 1.30
C LEU A 593 33.14 -3.91 -0.21
N ARG A 594 33.13 -2.86 -1.06
CA ARG A 594 33.09 -3.00 -2.52
C ARG A 594 34.43 -3.42 -3.14
N HIS A 595 35.56 -3.02 -2.53
CA HIS A 595 36.90 -3.15 -3.14
C HIS A 595 37.88 -4.04 -2.39
N SER A 596 37.53 -4.52 -1.20
CA SER A 596 38.37 -5.42 -0.38
C SER A 596 37.68 -6.75 -0.06
N VAL A 597 38.38 -7.63 0.66
CA VAL A 597 37.80 -8.82 1.31
C VAL A 597 37.84 -8.66 2.83
N ALA A 598 37.76 -7.41 3.31
CA ALA A 598 37.96 -7.08 4.72
C ALA A 598 36.90 -7.70 5.62
N LYS A 599 37.35 -8.34 6.70
CA LYS A 599 36.51 -8.90 7.76
C LYS A 599 36.59 -8.12 9.08
N LYS A 600 37.50 -7.15 9.16
CA LYS A 600 37.66 -6.23 10.28
C LYS A 600 37.91 -4.80 9.81
N ILE A 601 37.15 -3.86 10.36
CA ILE A 601 37.41 -2.42 10.27
C ILE A 601 37.60 -1.90 11.70
N THR A 602 38.67 -1.14 11.95
CA THR A 602 38.88 -0.47 13.25
C THR A 602 38.85 1.04 13.05
N LEU A 603 37.90 1.72 13.70
CA LEU A 603 37.82 3.17 13.77
C LEU A 603 38.44 3.67 15.07
N VAL A 604 39.43 4.55 14.98
CA VAL A 604 39.92 5.35 16.11
C VAL A 604 39.44 6.79 15.91
N THR A 605 38.66 7.31 16.87
CA THR A 605 38.08 8.66 16.81
C THR A 605 38.19 9.38 18.16
N GLY A 606 38.09 10.71 18.14
CA GLY A 606 38.13 11.56 19.32
C GLY A 606 36.75 12.14 19.65
N TYR A 607 36.59 12.64 20.88
CA TYR A 607 35.40 13.35 21.36
C TYR A 607 35.78 14.72 21.96
N ASP A 608 34.80 15.58 22.22
CA ASP A 608 34.95 16.84 22.96
C ASP A 608 33.77 17.08 23.94
N ASP A 609 33.87 18.11 24.78
CA ASP A 609 32.86 18.44 25.80
C ASP A 609 31.50 18.87 25.23
N LYS A 610 31.37 19.09 23.91
CA LYS A 610 30.13 19.44 23.21
C LYS A 610 29.53 18.24 22.47
N THR A 611 30.22 17.10 22.48
CA THR A 611 29.87 15.89 21.77
C THR A 611 28.82 15.10 22.56
N GLN A 612 27.61 14.93 22.02
CA GLN A 612 26.60 14.04 22.61
C GLN A 612 27.01 12.58 22.38
N LEU A 613 27.82 12.05 23.31
CA LEU A 613 28.39 10.69 23.23
C LEU A 613 27.32 9.59 23.08
N ALA A 614 26.15 9.75 23.70
CA ALA A 614 25.04 8.79 23.57
C ALA A 614 24.55 8.69 22.11
N ASP A 615 24.17 9.81 21.51
CA ASP A 615 23.70 9.93 20.13
C ASP A 615 24.68 9.41 19.07
N ILE A 616 25.98 9.46 19.35
CA ILE A 616 27.03 8.96 18.45
C ILE A 616 27.27 7.47 18.68
N SER A 617 27.29 7.04 19.95
CA SER A 617 27.39 5.63 20.29
C SER A 617 26.22 4.83 19.71
N GLU A 618 25.00 5.35 19.75
CA GLU A 618 23.82 4.71 19.16
C GLU A 618 23.98 4.49 17.65
N LYS A 619 24.35 5.56 16.91
CA LYS A 619 24.51 5.52 15.45
C LYS A 619 25.70 4.68 14.98
N LEU A 620 26.79 4.66 15.74
CA LEU A 620 27.95 3.83 15.44
C LEU A 620 27.71 2.35 15.81
N GLU A 621 26.91 2.07 16.84
CA GLU A 621 26.49 0.70 17.16
C GLU A 621 25.49 0.16 16.13
N GLU A 622 24.58 1.00 15.60
CA GLU A 622 23.73 0.67 14.44
C GLU A 622 24.57 0.29 13.21
N LEU A 623 25.58 1.11 12.87
CA LEU A 623 26.51 0.79 11.77
C LEU A 623 27.32 -0.50 12.05
N LYS A 624 27.76 -0.71 13.28
CA LYS A 624 28.49 -1.91 13.70
C LYS A 624 27.65 -3.17 13.56
N GLN A 625 26.37 -3.11 13.92
CA GLN A 625 25.42 -4.21 13.72
C GLN A 625 25.16 -4.44 12.22
N SER A 626 24.98 -3.38 11.44
CA SER A 626 24.79 -3.46 9.98
C SER A 626 25.99 -4.09 9.24
N LEU A 627 27.22 -3.77 9.67
CA LEU A 627 28.43 -4.39 9.13
C LEU A 627 28.58 -5.85 9.57
N LEU A 628 28.15 -6.19 10.79
CA LEU A 628 28.20 -7.57 11.30
C LEU A 628 27.28 -8.50 10.50
N GLU A 629 26.12 -8.02 10.04
CA GLU A 629 25.22 -8.74 9.12
C GLU A 629 25.84 -9.02 7.74
N LEU A 630 26.91 -8.30 7.37
CA LEU A 630 27.72 -8.51 6.16
C LEU A 630 29.03 -9.27 6.45
N ASP A 631 29.11 -9.97 7.59
CA ASP A 631 30.28 -10.66 8.11
C ASP A 631 31.52 -9.73 8.31
N VAL A 632 31.32 -8.45 8.63
CA VAL A 632 32.43 -7.51 8.90
C VAL A 632 32.34 -6.95 10.31
N SER A 633 33.36 -7.25 11.11
CA SER A 633 33.49 -6.70 12.46
C SER A 633 33.94 -5.24 12.43
N LEU A 634 33.16 -4.34 13.04
CA LEU A 634 33.58 -2.96 13.32
C LEU A 634 34.01 -2.84 14.78
N GLU A 635 35.25 -2.43 15.00
CA GLU A 635 35.81 -2.07 16.31
C GLU A 635 35.93 -0.55 16.40
N ILE A 636 35.53 0.04 17.52
CA ILE A 636 35.53 1.50 17.74
C ILE A 636 36.36 1.81 18.98
N ILE A 637 37.38 2.63 18.83
CA ILE A 637 38.31 3.03 19.87
C ILE A 637 38.23 4.55 20.04
N LEU A 638 37.96 5.00 21.27
CA LEU A 638 37.94 6.42 21.60
C LEU A 638 39.31 6.86 22.13
N ASN A 639 39.95 7.82 21.44
CA ASN A 639 41.21 8.40 21.86
C ASN A 639 41.11 9.95 21.90
N PRO A 640 41.08 10.57 23.09
CA PRO A 640 40.94 12.02 23.22
C PRO A 640 42.20 12.79 22.77
N ASN A 641 43.36 12.12 22.67
CA ASN A 641 44.63 12.71 22.25
C ASN A 641 44.91 12.50 20.75
N LEU A 642 43.92 12.03 19.97
CA LEU A 642 44.08 11.80 18.53
C LEU A 642 44.07 13.12 17.74
N HIS A 643 45.06 13.32 16.89
CA HIS A 643 45.19 14.50 16.04
C HIS A 643 45.42 14.19 14.56
N ASP A 644 46.14 13.10 14.27
CA ASP A 644 46.44 12.68 12.90
C ASP A 644 45.21 12.09 12.19
N ARG A 645 45.23 12.13 10.86
CA ARG A 645 44.25 11.42 10.01
C ARG A 645 44.97 10.46 9.09
N GLU A 646 44.74 9.18 9.28
CA GLU A 646 45.47 8.12 8.61
C GLU A 646 44.57 6.89 8.39
N ILE A 647 44.59 6.34 7.19
CA ILE A 647 43.96 5.07 6.85
C ILE A 647 45.09 4.09 6.55
N ARG A 648 45.21 3.05 7.38
CA ARG A 648 46.19 1.95 7.22
C ARG A 648 45.48 0.70 6.70
N ILE A 649 46.04 0.09 5.66
CA ILE A 649 45.53 -1.12 5.03
C ILE A 649 46.54 -2.26 5.27
N ASP A 650 46.07 -3.46 5.60
CA ASP A 650 46.90 -4.62 5.92
C ASP A 650 47.78 -5.15 4.78
N ASN A 651 47.58 -4.66 3.55
CA ASN A 651 48.44 -4.90 2.39
C ASN A 651 49.65 -3.93 2.28
N GLY A 652 49.85 -3.09 3.30
CA GLY A 652 50.99 -2.19 3.47
C GLY A 652 50.78 -0.76 2.94
N TRP A 653 49.60 -0.44 2.41
CA TRP A 653 49.27 0.91 1.95
C TRP A 653 48.76 1.81 3.08
N VAL A 654 49.22 3.05 3.10
CA VAL A 654 48.79 4.09 4.03
C VAL A 654 48.33 5.32 3.25
N ILE A 655 47.17 5.86 3.62
CA ILE A 655 46.56 7.05 3.00
C ILE A 655 46.33 8.10 4.08
N LYS A 656 46.90 9.29 3.91
CA LYS A 656 46.60 10.48 4.73
C LYS A 656 45.80 11.47 3.91
N ILE A 657 44.72 11.97 4.49
CA ILE A 657 43.91 13.06 3.93
C ILE A 657 43.92 14.18 4.96
N GLY A 658 44.40 15.36 4.60
CA GLY A 658 44.64 16.44 5.57
C GLY A 658 43.40 16.86 6.38
N ARG A 659 42.21 16.67 5.80
CA ARG A 659 40.89 16.92 6.42
C ARG A 659 40.18 15.66 6.95
N GLY A 660 40.82 14.49 6.93
CA GLY A 660 40.17 13.22 7.22
C GLY A 660 39.09 12.88 6.17
N LEU A 661 38.02 12.23 6.59
CA LEU A 661 36.88 11.92 5.72
C LEU A 661 36.00 13.15 5.42
N ASP A 662 36.10 14.25 6.18
CA ASP A 662 35.24 15.44 6.09
C ASP A 662 35.81 16.54 5.17
N PHE A 663 36.14 16.15 3.93
CA PHE A 663 36.66 17.04 2.88
C PHE A 663 35.63 17.47 1.84
N TYR A 664 34.33 17.19 2.03
CA TYR A 664 33.29 17.62 1.10
C TYR A 664 32.65 18.95 1.51
N GLN A 665 32.24 19.76 0.53
CA GLN A 665 31.40 20.93 0.79
C GLN A 665 29.97 20.50 1.18
N LYS A 666 29.31 21.35 1.97
CA LYS A 666 27.88 21.22 2.23
C LYS A 666 27.09 21.51 0.94
N PRO A 667 26.13 20.67 0.52
CA PRO A 667 25.28 20.96 -0.62
C PRO A 667 24.34 22.13 -0.30
N GLY A 668 24.00 22.92 -1.32
CA GLY A 668 23.04 24.02 -1.23
C GLY A 668 21.60 23.56 -0.96
N GLY A 669 21.28 22.31 -1.28
CA GLY A 669 20.04 21.65 -0.87
C GLY A 669 20.04 20.17 -1.23
N TRP A 670 19.14 19.38 -0.62
CA TRP A 670 19.06 17.92 -0.79
C TRP A 670 18.80 17.44 -2.23
N PHE A 671 18.28 18.31 -3.09
CA PHE A 671 18.01 18.03 -4.51
C PHE A 671 19.11 18.55 -5.46
N GLU A 672 20.22 19.09 -4.93
CA GLU A 672 21.36 19.50 -5.77
C GLU A 672 22.12 18.25 -6.29
N VAL A 673 22.58 18.29 -7.54
CA VAL A 673 23.46 17.27 -8.10
C VAL A 673 24.74 17.18 -7.25
N GLY A 674 25.12 15.95 -6.87
CA GLY A 674 26.17 15.71 -5.89
C GLY A 674 25.68 15.58 -4.43
N SER A 675 24.39 15.72 -4.12
CA SER A 675 23.86 15.49 -2.76
C SER A 675 24.04 14.05 -2.28
N HIS A 676 23.89 13.08 -3.19
CA HIS A 676 24.05 11.66 -2.90
C HIS A 676 25.38 11.12 -3.41
N ASP A 677 25.63 11.23 -4.72
CA ASP A 677 26.88 10.83 -5.37
C ASP A 677 28.04 11.78 -5.03
N LEU A 678 29.07 11.27 -4.33
CA LEU A 678 30.25 12.05 -3.95
C LEU A 678 31.21 12.32 -5.12
N SER A 679 31.14 11.57 -6.22
CA SER A 679 31.91 11.89 -7.43
C SER A 679 31.47 13.21 -8.07
N LEU A 680 30.22 13.65 -7.82
CA LEU A 680 29.68 14.92 -8.30
C LEU A 680 29.69 16.02 -7.22
N ARG A 681 30.19 15.73 -6.02
CA ARG A 681 30.23 16.67 -4.89
C ARG A 681 31.47 17.56 -4.95
N LYS A 682 31.28 18.87 -4.78
CA LYS A 682 32.36 19.85 -4.60
C LYS A 682 33.15 19.58 -3.32
N CYS A 683 34.48 19.63 -3.39
CA CYS A 683 35.37 19.38 -2.28
C CYS A 683 35.88 20.68 -1.61
N LEU A 684 36.24 20.57 -0.33
CA LEU A 684 37.05 21.53 0.41
C LEU A 684 38.52 21.25 0.08
N GLU A 685 39.35 22.29 0.08
CA GLU A 685 40.77 22.16 -0.19
C GLU A 685 41.46 21.22 0.81
N THR A 686 42.18 20.22 0.30
CA THR A 686 42.94 19.27 1.12
C THR A 686 44.09 18.62 0.34
N LYS A 687 45.03 18.02 1.06
CA LYS A 687 46.11 17.21 0.48
C LYS A 687 45.86 15.74 0.76
N VAL A 688 46.22 14.90 -0.21
CA VAL A 688 46.14 13.45 -0.14
C VAL A 688 47.53 12.88 -0.40
N ASP A 689 48.02 12.12 0.57
CA ASP A 689 49.29 11.42 0.55
C ASP A 689 49.01 9.91 0.59
N ILE A 690 49.46 9.17 -0.42
CA ILE A 690 49.33 7.72 -0.51
C ILE A 690 50.73 7.13 -0.67
N TYR A 691 51.16 6.34 0.30
CA TYR A 691 52.50 5.73 0.33
C TYR A 691 52.43 4.31 0.87
N ARG A 692 53.50 3.52 0.65
CA ARG A 692 53.59 2.13 1.08
C ARG A 692 54.63 1.98 2.18
N VAL A 693 54.23 1.40 3.30
CA VAL A 693 55.14 1.05 4.39
C VAL A 693 55.66 -0.37 4.14
N SER A 694 56.97 -0.50 3.94
CA SER A 694 57.65 -1.80 3.82
C SER A 694 57.76 -2.48 5.19
N ASP A 695 57.53 -3.80 5.22
CA ASP A 695 57.32 -4.61 6.44
C ASP A 695 58.20 -4.24 7.64
N GLY A 696 57.57 -3.64 8.65
CA GLY A 696 58.18 -3.25 9.90
C GLY A 696 57.25 -2.37 10.72
N VAL A 697 56.70 -2.91 11.81
CA VAL A 697 55.72 -2.28 12.72
C VAL A 697 54.26 -2.29 12.22
N VAL A 698 53.59 -3.44 12.42
CA VAL A 698 52.17 -3.46 12.79
C VAL A 698 52.03 -4.38 14.02
N ALA A 699 51.62 -3.79 15.14
CA ALA A 699 51.16 -4.43 16.36
C ALA A 699 49.99 -3.59 16.90
#